data_AF-A0A2H3L3A8-F1
#
_entry.id   AF-A0A2H3L3A8-F1
#
_cell.length_a   1.000
_cell.length_b   1.000
_cell.length_c   1.000
_cell.angle_alpha   90.00
_cell.angle_beta   90.00
_cell.angle_gamma   90.00
#
_symmetry.space_group_name_H-M   'P 1'
#
loop_
_entity.id
_entity.type
_entity.pdbx_description
1 polymer ?
#
loop_
_entity_poly.entity_id
_entity_poly.type
_entity_poly.pdbx_seq_one_letter_code
_entity_poly.pdbx_strand_id
1 'polypeptide(L)'
;MPIDDYYQEYGPIRRRRGTTGIGEHDQQPPEDPHTPREPRRREPRRRRPRRVRRNWWGCLLPITGLVLVLPLLALYGLNFVLRDQALPGVAIQGESVAGKNRNEIAAMIEHRYAEFLHHPIALVYRDESWQPPLADLGVRFDSEVIARQALAAGRQGDPLTRARELWHLWREGLELAPALSVDQRALQSYLLTLTPRIEYPPQDAALSIASAKIVGTPSTPGVQVLVDATANDILLALLELRPQEVTIRTRLLAPEVGDEALVEAQARVAEVLQTPLELQLNEQRWIWAPERLAELLQVEPVEDRLEVRVDPQRLARAVEGLAQLVDTGTAEPRLRFEAGTVRIIEEGRPGWRLRQEDAANEIANVLLSSAPTTRTLALPVDQLEPEITADRITELGINTLVAEGKSSFVGSAAYRITNIRAGSARMDGVLIAPGEEFSFNRQLGEVDAANGFVEGYAIIGNRTQLEWGGGVCQVSTTVFRSAFWAGLPITERHAHAFYISWYDRFGLGPNGDGQGLDAAIYTGVTDLKFVNDTGNWLLMQSRMDEANQMLTIELYGTPLPREVRLEGPLISNEVRAPAQPVYIDDPTLARGMVRQSDVARNGRDITIQRVLLSNGAEIGRDTFVTRFRAWPNIFLRGTG
;
A
#
# COMPACT_ATOMS: atom_id res chain seq x y z
N MET A 1 5.16 -18.20 -23.58
CA MET A 1 5.24 -16.90 -24.28
C MET A 1 5.34 -15.81 -23.22
N PRO A 2 6.45 -15.07 -23.11
CA PRO A 2 6.47 -13.77 -22.48
C PRO A 2 6.50 -12.66 -23.56
N ILE A 3 5.77 -11.58 -23.33
CA ILE A 3 5.76 -10.38 -24.18
C ILE A 3 6.61 -9.31 -23.48
N ASP A 4 7.56 -8.79 -24.27
CA ASP A 4 8.62 -7.87 -23.89
C ASP A 4 8.16 -6.43 -23.62
N ASP A 5 8.94 -5.79 -22.73
CA ASP A 5 9.04 -4.36 -22.47
C ASP A 5 9.50 -3.55 -23.70
N TYR A 6 9.00 -2.32 -23.84
CA TYR A 6 9.45 -1.33 -24.83
C TYR A 6 9.80 0.03 -24.19
N TYR A 7 11.11 0.31 -24.15
CA TYR A 7 11.87 1.57 -24.38
C TYR A 7 11.48 2.95 -23.78
N GLN A 8 12.33 3.40 -22.84
CA GLN A 8 13.22 4.60 -22.79
C GLN A 8 12.96 5.97 -23.47
N GLU A 9 13.15 7.00 -22.62
CA GLU A 9 13.97 8.26 -22.73
C GLU A 9 13.71 9.37 -23.78
N TYR A 10 13.48 10.62 -23.32
CA TYR A 10 14.49 11.71 -23.13
C TYR A 10 13.81 13.08 -22.94
N GLY A 11 14.33 13.91 -22.02
CA GLY A 11 13.98 15.33 -21.86
C GLY A 11 14.63 16.26 -22.91
N PRO A 12 14.46 17.59 -22.79
CA PRO A 12 15.64 18.41 -22.52
C PRO A 12 15.42 19.63 -21.59
N ILE A 13 16.56 20.28 -21.32
CA ILE A 13 16.90 21.23 -20.26
C ILE A 13 17.18 22.65 -20.84
N ARG A 14 17.09 23.69 -19.96
CA ARG A 14 17.70 25.08 -19.97
C ARG A 14 16.93 26.17 -20.79
N ARG A 15 16.90 27.48 -20.45
CA ARG A 15 17.80 28.37 -19.67
C ARG A 15 17.23 29.82 -19.51
N ARG A 16 17.64 30.51 -18.41
CA ARG A 16 18.12 31.92 -18.26
C ARG A 16 17.21 33.19 -18.28
N ARG A 17 17.28 33.91 -17.14
CA ARG A 17 17.66 35.34 -16.84
C ARG A 17 16.88 36.57 -17.39
N GLY A 18 16.54 37.45 -16.44
CA GLY A 18 16.64 38.94 -16.46
C GLY A 18 15.94 39.53 -15.21
N THR A 19 16.56 40.22 -14.22
CA THR A 19 16.90 41.69 -14.09
C THR A 19 15.81 42.61 -14.68
N THR A 20 15.26 43.68 -14.08
CA THR A 20 15.67 44.68 -13.05
C THR A 20 14.49 45.68 -12.84
N GLY A 21 14.48 46.48 -11.76
CA GLY A 21 13.70 47.75 -11.64
C GLY A 21 12.92 47.88 -10.32
N ILE A 22 13.40 48.60 -9.29
CA ILE A 22 13.31 50.06 -8.98
C ILE A 22 11.87 50.59 -8.86
N GLY A 23 11.54 51.10 -7.67
CA GLY A 23 10.37 51.94 -7.39
C GLY A 23 10.49 52.61 -6.01
N GLU A 24 10.73 53.92 -6.00
CA GLU A 24 10.60 54.85 -4.87
C GLU A 24 9.13 55.19 -4.56
N HIS A 25 8.91 55.96 -3.49
CA HIS A 25 7.67 56.44 -2.84
C HIS A 25 7.29 55.61 -1.59
N ASP A 26 6.91 56.17 -0.44
CA ASP A 26 6.27 57.44 -0.19
C ASP A 26 6.31 57.82 1.32
N GLN A 27 6.34 59.13 1.56
CA GLN A 27 5.53 59.91 2.52
C GLN A 27 5.42 59.57 4.02
N GLN A 28 5.67 60.65 4.78
CA GLN A 28 5.29 61.07 6.15
C GLN A 28 4.13 60.34 6.86
N PRO A 29 4.07 60.51 8.20
CA PRO A 29 2.94 61.26 8.74
C PRO A 29 3.31 62.39 9.71
N PRO A 30 2.33 63.29 10.02
CA PRO A 30 2.53 64.60 10.61
C PRO A 30 2.29 64.62 12.12
N GLU A 31 2.79 65.64 12.83
CA GLU A 31 2.22 66.10 14.09
C GLU A 31 2.36 67.64 14.20
N ASP A 32 1.21 68.26 14.41
CA ASP A 32 0.91 69.66 14.76
C ASP A 32 -0.15 69.54 15.90
N PRO A 33 -0.51 70.55 16.72
CA PRO A 33 -0.03 71.93 16.78
C PRO A 33 0.18 72.52 18.20
N HIS A 34 0.83 73.69 18.21
CA HIS A 34 0.57 74.89 19.02
C HIS A 34 0.12 74.79 20.50
N THR A 35 0.82 75.53 21.38
CA THR A 35 0.33 76.85 21.86
C THR A 35 1.41 77.64 22.67
N PRO A 36 1.28 78.98 22.76
CA PRO A 36 2.40 79.93 22.83
C PRO A 36 2.59 80.57 24.21
N ARG A 37 3.71 81.30 24.40
CA ARG A 37 3.78 82.50 25.26
C ARG A 37 5.04 83.33 25.01
N GLU A 38 4.84 84.42 24.29
CA GLU A 38 5.66 85.65 24.25
C GLU A 38 5.48 86.48 25.55
N PRO A 39 6.13 87.66 25.75
CA PRO A 39 7.53 88.07 25.54
C PRO A 39 8.02 88.94 26.74
N ARG A 40 9.08 89.74 26.52
CA ARG A 40 9.58 90.92 27.31
C ARG A 40 10.80 90.59 28.19
N ARG A 41 11.89 91.37 28.21
CA ARG A 41 12.07 92.81 27.94
C ARG A 41 13.55 93.09 27.65
N ARG A 42 13.82 93.96 26.67
CA ARG A 42 15.13 94.61 26.46
C ARG A 42 15.17 95.98 27.16
N GLU A 43 16.42 96.41 27.35
CA GLU A 43 16.94 97.79 27.53
C GLU A 43 17.29 98.25 28.96
N PRO A 44 18.22 99.22 29.16
CA PRO A 44 19.02 99.96 28.17
C PRO A 44 20.54 100.06 28.44
N ARG A 45 21.25 100.44 27.39
CA ARG A 45 22.59 101.03 27.40
C ARG A 45 22.62 102.35 28.20
N ARG A 46 23.67 102.56 29.02
CA ARG A 46 24.13 103.91 29.39
C ARG A 46 25.60 104.10 29.02
N ARG A 47 25.84 105.20 28.28
CA ARG A 47 27.17 105.69 27.86
C ARG A 47 27.75 106.61 28.95
N ARG A 48 29.04 106.37 29.26
CA ARG A 48 30.19 107.26 29.59
C ARG A 48 29.98 108.51 30.49
N PRO A 49 31.01 108.86 31.30
CA PRO A 49 31.98 109.83 30.78
C PRO A 49 33.46 109.51 31.08
N ARG A 50 34.29 110.15 30.24
CA ARG A 50 35.74 110.20 30.24
C ARG A 50 36.30 110.81 31.54
N ARG A 51 37.39 110.26 32.05
CA ARG A 51 38.46 111.06 32.68
C ARG A 51 39.82 110.63 32.15
N VAL A 52 40.53 111.63 31.66
CA VAL A 52 41.91 111.64 31.17
C VAL A 52 42.85 111.51 32.37
N ARG A 53 43.86 110.63 32.27
CA ARG A 53 45.22 110.89 32.79
C ARG A 53 46.25 109.86 32.30
N ARG A 54 47.03 110.31 31.30
CA ARG A 54 48.50 110.31 31.19
C ARG A 54 49.28 109.00 31.47
N ASN A 55 49.70 108.39 30.36
CA ASN A 55 50.93 107.65 30.01
C ASN A 55 51.89 107.15 31.12
N TRP A 56 52.23 105.86 31.01
CA TRP A 56 53.58 105.26 30.85
C TRP A 56 53.38 103.83 30.29
N TRP A 57 54.41 103.06 29.91
CA TRP A 57 54.37 101.68 29.34
C TRP A 57 54.56 101.54 27.81
N GLY A 58 55.45 102.34 27.22
CA GLY A 58 55.94 102.18 25.84
C GLY A 58 57.13 101.22 25.65
N CYS A 59 57.33 100.19 26.49
CA CYS A 59 58.50 99.30 26.40
C CYS A 59 58.21 97.78 26.46
N LEU A 60 56.96 97.30 26.34
CA LEU A 60 56.64 95.86 26.50
C LEU A 60 56.17 95.12 25.23
N LEU A 61 56.02 95.82 24.10
CA LEU A 61 55.52 95.22 22.83
C LEU A 61 56.52 94.32 22.06
N PRO A 62 57.86 94.52 22.08
CA PRO A 62 58.76 93.63 21.33
C PRO A 62 59.07 92.33 22.09
N ILE A 63 59.00 92.33 23.42
CA ILE A 63 59.22 91.12 24.26
C ILE A 63 57.98 90.21 24.23
N THR A 64 56.77 90.78 24.19
CA THR A 64 55.52 90.02 24.07
C THR A 64 55.35 89.36 22.69
N GLY A 65 55.81 90.00 21.61
CA GLY A 65 55.85 89.39 20.28
C GLY A 65 56.81 88.19 20.19
N LEU A 66 58.01 88.30 20.79
CA LEU A 66 58.99 87.20 20.80
C LEU A 66 58.51 86.00 21.64
N VAL A 67 57.84 86.26 22.77
CA VAL A 67 57.24 85.24 23.64
C VAL A 67 56.02 84.53 23.01
N LEU A 68 55.36 85.16 22.03
CA LEU A 68 54.28 84.54 21.25
C LEU A 68 54.78 83.78 20.01
N VAL A 69 55.84 84.27 19.37
CA VAL A 69 56.39 83.68 18.12
C VAL A 69 57.29 82.47 18.40
N LEU A 70 58.05 82.46 19.50
CA LEU A 70 58.88 81.32 19.92
C LEU A 70 58.09 80.01 20.12
N PRO A 71 56.98 79.96 20.87
CA PRO A 71 56.19 78.74 21.02
C PRO A 71 55.51 78.32 19.72
N LEU A 72 55.13 79.26 18.84
CA LEU A 72 54.61 78.96 17.50
C LEU A 72 55.68 78.38 16.57
N LEU A 73 56.92 78.90 16.61
CA LEU A 73 58.09 78.34 15.91
C LEU A 73 58.51 76.99 16.48
N ALA A 74 58.43 76.80 17.80
CA ALA A 74 58.68 75.52 18.46
C ALA A 74 57.60 74.49 18.09
N LEU A 75 56.32 74.88 18.03
CA LEU A 75 55.22 74.06 17.52
C LEU A 75 55.50 73.62 16.08
N TYR A 76 55.90 74.57 15.24
CA TYR A 76 56.15 74.34 13.82
C TYR A 76 57.42 73.50 13.60
N GLY A 77 58.46 73.74 14.40
CA GLY A 77 59.72 72.99 14.38
C GLY A 77 59.58 71.56 14.90
N LEU A 78 58.84 71.35 15.99
CA LEU A 78 58.51 70.02 16.51
C LEU A 78 57.69 69.22 15.47
N ASN A 79 56.78 69.89 14.76
CA ASN A 79 56.00 69.30 13.68
C ASN A 79 56.82 69.03 12.40
N PHE A 80 57.92 69.77 12.17
CA PHE A 80 58.83 69.55 11.04
C PHE A 80 59.81 68.39 11.31
N VAL A 81 60.30 68.26 12.54
CA VAL A 81 61.24 67.21 12.96
C VAL A 81 60.55 65.86 13.15
N LEU A 82 59.34 65.84 13.72
CA LEU A 82 58.56 64.62 13.99
C LEU A 82 57.44 64.41 12.97
N ARG A 83 57.65 64.76 11.69
CA ARG A 83 56.58 64.82 10.67
C ARG A 83 55.80 63.50 10.50
N ASP A 84 56.48 62.37 10.68
CA ASP A 84 55.93 61.02 10.52
C ASP A 84 56.01 60.19 11.82
N GLN A 85 56.19 60.83 12.98
CA GLN A 85 56.35 60.18 14.29
C GLN A 85 55.32 60.64 15.32
N ALA A 86 54.92 59.79 16.26
CA ALA A 86 53.97 60.19 17.30
C ALA A 86 54.61 61.15 18.30
N LEU A 87 53.82 62.10 18.79
CA LEU A 87 54.31 63.14 19.71
C LEU A 87 54.52 62.57 21.13
N PRO A 88 55.45 63.16 21.91
CA PRO A 88 55.64 62.79 23.32
C PRO A 88 54.36 63.01 24.14
N GLY A 89 53.86 61.97 24.80
CA GLY A 89 52.62 62.01 25.60
C GLY A 89 51.48 61.14 25.05
N VAL A 90 51.63 60.55 23.86
CA VAL A 90 50.68 59.53 23.35
C VAL A 90 51.08 58.14 23.84
N ALA A 91 50.13 57.41 24.42
CA ALA A 91 50.27 56.04 24.87
C ALA A 91 49.12 55.15 24.37
N ILE A 92 49.38 53.86 24.24
CA ILE A 92 48.38 52.83 23.90
C ILE A 92 48.45 51.77 24.99
N GLN A 93 47.39 51.65 25.79
CA GLN A 93 47.28 50.71 26.93
C GLN A 93 48.52 50.72 27.86
N GLY A 94 49.01 51.92 28.21
CA GLY A 94 50.12 52.16 29.12
C GLY A 94 51.51 52.15 28.46
N GLU A 95 51.63 51.82 27.17
CA GLU A 95 52.89 51.84 26.44
C GLU A 95 53.05 53.13 25.61
N SER A 96 54.13 53.88 25.87
CA SER A 96 54.40 55.12 25.15
C SER A 96 54.79 54.85 23.70
N VAL A 97 54.13 55.56 22.78
CA VAL A 97 54.39 55.46 21.33
C VAL A 97 55.20 56.63 20.78
N ALA A 98 55.66 57.52 21.67
CA ALA A 98 56.42 58.72 21.32
C ALA A 98 57.66 58.41 20.44
N GLY A 99 57.84 59.16 19.36
CA GLY A 99 58.97 58.99 18.44
C GLY A 99 58.86 57.82 17.47
N LYS A 100 57.84 56.95 17.61
CA LYS A 100 57.61 55.83 16.68
C LYS A 100 56.84 56.29 15.45
N ASN A 101 57.18 55.73 14.30
CA ASN A 101 56.46 55.95 13.03
C ASN A 101 55.23 55.03 12.90
N ARG A 102 54.40 55.24 11.86
CA ARG A 102 53.17 54.46 11.63
C ARG A 102 53.39 52.93 11.68
N ASN A 103 54.44 52.45 11.02
CA ASN A 103 54.71 51.01 10.89
C ASN A 103 55.23 50.43 12.20
N GLU A 104 56.05 51.18 12.93
CA GLU A 104 56.54 50.81 14.27
C GLU A 104 55.42 50.77 15.31
N ILE A 105 54.43 51.67 15.20
CA ILE A 105 53.24 51.66 16.06
C ILE A 105 52.36 50.45 15.73
N ALA A 106 52.09 50.18 14.46
CA ALA A 106 51.31 49.01 14.05
C ALA A 106 51.99 47.69 14.48
N ALA A 107 53.30 47.54 14.25
CA ALA A 107 54.06 46.34 14.62
C ALA A 107 54.13 46.12 16.14
N MET A 108 54.21 47.19 16.94
CA MET A 108 54.15 47.11 18.40
C MET A 108 52.79 46.59 18.88
N ILE A 109 51.68 47.09 18.30
CA ILE A 109 50.33 46.65 18.65
C ILE A 109 50.15 45.17 18.24
N GLU A 110 50.59 44.80 17.03
CA GLU A 110 50.54 43.42 16.54
C GLU A 110 51.36 42.47 17.42
N HIS A 111 52.56 42.88 17.86
CA HIS A 111 53.38 42.08 18.76
C HIS A 111 52.74 41.93 20.15
N ARG A 112 52.16 43.00 20.68
CA ARG A 112 51.51 43.01 22.00
C ARG A 112 50.30 42.08 22.05
N TYR A 113 49.48 42.10 21.01
CA TYR A 113 48.26 41.28 20.92
C TYR A 113 48.47 39.99 20.13
N ALA A 114 49.72 39.58 19.86
CA ALA A 114 50.03 38.43 19.02
C ALA A 114 49.29 37.16 19.45
N GLU A 115 49.21 36.91 20.76
CA GLU A 115 48.49 35.75 21.32
C GLU A 115 46.99 35.77 20.99
N PHE A 116 46.33 36.92 21.16
CA PHE A 116 44.93 37.13 20.80
C PHE A 116 44.70 37.11 19.28
N LEU A 117 45.62 37.68 18.49
CA LEU A 117 45.50 37.69 17.03
C LEU A 117 45.66 36.29 16.42
N HIS A 118 46.46 35.42 17.04
CA HIS A 118 46.63 34.03 16.63
C HIS A 118 45.54 33.10 17.19
N HIS A 119 45.11 33.32 18.43
CA HIS A 119 44.10 32.51 19.12
C HIS A 119 43.05 33.40 19.78
N PRO A 120 42.11 33.98 19.00
CA PRO A 120 41.21 35.00 19.52
C PRO A 120 40.19 34.41 20.48
N ILE A 121 39.47 33.38 20.01
CA ILE A 121 38.43 32.69 20.76
C ILE A 121 38.46 31.21 20.42
N ALA A 122 38.28 30.36 21.42
CA ALA A 122 37.94 28.95 21.24
C ALA A 122 36.44 28.76 21.48
N LEU A 123 35.72 28.35 20.44
CA LEU A 123 34.32 27.96 20.54
C LEU A 123 34.25 26.51 21.00
N VAL A 124 33.51 26.24 22.08
CA VAL A 124 33.44 24.90 22.67
C VAL A 124 32.00 24.40 22.67
N TYR A 125 31.82 23.15 22.25
CA TYR A 125 30.57 22.41 22.40
C TYR A 125 30.86 20.95 22.74
N ARG A 126 30.52 20.54 23.97
CA ARG A 126 30.84 19.21 24.51
C ARG A 126 32.35 18.93 24.39
N ASP A 127 32.73 17.91 23.62
CA ASP A 127 34.12 17.48 23.41
C ASP A 127 34.76 18.13 22.16
N GLU A 128 34.00 18.92 21.40
CA GLU A 128 34.49 19.60 20.20
C GLU A 128 34.88 21.05 20.50
N SER A 129 35.99 21.48 19.90
CA SER A 129 36.51 22.84 20.01
C SER A 129 36.97 23.36 18.66
N TRP A 130 36.60 24.60 18.35
CA TRP A 130 36.98 25.30 17.13
C TRP A 130 37.69 26.60 17.48
N GLN A 131 38.82 26.87 16.83
CA GLN A 131 39.59 28.10 17.02
C GLN A 131 39.64 28.89 15.70
N PRO A 132 38.55 29.59 15.34
CA PRO A 132 38.55 30.39 14.11
C PRO A 132 39.52 31.57 14.21
N PRO A 133 40.22 31.91 13.13
CA PRO A 133 40.92 33.18 13.04
C PRO A 133 39.92 34.35 13.05
N LEU A 134 40.36 35.53 13.48
CA LEU A 134 39.53 36.74 13.53
C LEU A 134 38.87 37.06 12.18
N ALA A 135 39.57 36.79 11.08
CA ALA A 135 39.08 37.03 9.72
C ALA A 135 37.82 36.21 9.40
N ASP A 136 37.75 34.96 9.85
CA ASP A 136 36.60 34.06 9.62
C ASP A 136 35.39 34.48 10.47
N LEU A 137 35.63 35.08 11.64
CA LEU A 137 34.61 35.71 12.48
C LEU A 137 34.15 37.09 11.95
N GLY A 138 34.73 37.58 10.86
CA GLY A 138 34.45 38.93 10.35
C GLY A 138 34.97 40.06 11.25
N VAL A 139 35.93 39.75 12.11
CA VAL A 139 36.52 40.70 13.06
C VAL A 139 37.82 41.25 12.47
N ARG A 140 37.94 42.57 12.41
CA ARG A 140 39.16 43.26 11.99
C ARG A 140 39.74 44.03 13.16
N PHE A 141 41.02 43.82 13.37
CA PHE A 141 41.80 44.57 14.34
C PHE A 141 42.40 45.79 13.64
N ASP A 142 41.88 46.99 13.93
CA ASP A 142 42.19 48.21 13.18
C ASP A 142 43.49 48.89 13.67
N SER A 143 44.61 48.16 13.66
CA SER A 143 45.94 48.66 14.07
C SER A 143 46.34 49.94 13.30
N GLU A 144 46.02 50.02 12.01
CA GLU A 144 46.30 51.18 11.18
C GLU A 144 45.46 52.41 11.50
N VAL A 145 44.22 52.23 11.97
CA VAL A 145 43.36 53.35 12.38
C VAL A 145 43.92 53.96 13.66
N ILE A 146 44.30 53.13 14.62
CA ILE A 146 44.89 53.55 15.89
C ILE A 146 46.25 54.22 15.64
N ALA A 147 47.10 53.66 14.78
CA ALA A 147 48.39 54.25 14.42
C ALA A 147 48.21 55.64 13.76
N ARG A 148 47.19 55.81 12.89
CA ARG A 148 46.86 57.12 12.31
C ARG A 148 46.33 58.10 13.35
N GLN A 149 45.48 57.66 14.28
CA GLN A 149 44.99 58.49 15.38
C GLN A 149 46.13 58.93 16.31
N ALA A 150 47.07 58.03 16.62
CA ALA A 150 48.27 58.33 17.40
C ALA A 150 49.17 59.37 16.72
N LEU A 151 49.33 59.29 15.40
CA LEU A 151 50.08 60.28 14.62
C LEU A 151 49.33 61.61 14.45
N ALA A 152 48.00 61.58 14.40
CA ALA A 152 47.21 62.79 14.24
C ALA A 152 46.96 63.52 15.57
N ALA A 153 47.17 62.85 16.71
CA ALA A 153 47.03 63.42 18.05
C ALA A 153 47.90 64.69 18.21
N GLY A 154 47.30 65.79 18.68
CA GLY A 154 47.98 67.08 18.85
C GLY A 154 48.31 67.83 17.55
N ARG A 155 47.86 67.33 16.39
CA ARG A 155 48.15 67.90 15.06
C ARG A 155 46.91 68.37 14.28
N GLN A 156 45.71 68.22 14.84
CA GLN A 156 44.45 68.55 14.15
C GLN A 156 43.95 69.96 14.51
N GLY A 157 43.16 70.58 13.62
CA GLY A 157 42.52 71.89 13.86
C GLY A 157 43.38 73.14 13.61
N ASP A 158 42.86 74.30 14.03
CA ASP A 158 43.50 75.61 13.91
C ASP A 158 44.71 75.77 14.87
N PRO A 159 45.67 76.70 14.60
CA PRO A 159 46.89 76.84 15.40
C PRO A 159 46.68 77.02 16.91
N LEU A 160 45.59 77.68 17.31
CA LEU A 160 45.22 77.88 18.73
C LEU A 160 44.73 76.58 19.38
N THR A 161 44.01 75.74 18.63
CA THR A 161 43.51 74.43 19.08
C THR A 161 44.66 73.46 19.26
N ARG A 162 45.60 73.40 18.30
CA ARG A 162 46.82 72.58 18.40
C ARG A 162 47.65 72.91 19.63
N ALA A 163 47.83 74.20 19.93
CA ALA A 163 48.58 74.62 21.11
C ALA A 163 47.93 74.16 22.42
N ARG A 164 46.59 74.15 22.50
CA ARG A 164 45.85 73.61 23.65
C ARG A 164 45.95 72.09 23.72
N GLU A 165 45.75 71.39 22.61
CA GLU A 165 45.86 69.92 22.56
C GLU A 165 47.25 69.44 22.95
N LEU A 166 48.31 70.12 22.49
CA LEU A 166 49.69 69.82 22.86
C LEU A 166 49.95 70.06 24.35
N TRP A 167 49.36 71.11 24.94
CA TRP A 167 49.45 71.37 26.38
C TRP A 167 48.73 70.29 27.20
N HIS A 168 47.55 69.83 26.76
CA HIS A 168 46.83 68.73 27.39
C HIS A 168 47.60 67.41 27.27
N LEU A 169 48.07 67.08 26.07
CA LEU A 169 48.84 65.86 25.78
C LEU A 169 50.16 65.83 26.58
N TRP A 170 50.78 66.98 26.84
CA TRP A 170 51.99 67.08 27.66
C TRP A 170 51.72 66.94 29.17
N ARG A 171 50.56 67.41 29.66
CA ARG A 171 50.22 67.40 31.10
C ARG A 171 49.51 66.12 31.55
N GLU A 172 48.59 65.62 30.74
CA GLU A 172 47.66 64.53 31.08
C GLU A 172 47.94 63.26 30.28
N GLY A 173 48.65 63.37 29.14
CA GLY A 173 48.82 62.27 28.20
C GLY A 173 47.56 62.00 27.38
N LEU A 174 47.71 61.26 26.28
CA LEU A 174 46.59 60.74 25.49
C LEU A 174 46.69 59.22 25.44
N GLU A 175 45.72 58.55 26.05
CA GLU A 175 45.59 57.11 26.06
C GLU A 175 44.63 56.67 24.94
N LEU A 176 45.12 55.89 23.97
CA LEU A 176 44.30 55.33 22.90
C LEU A 176 43.97 53.87 23.19
N ALA A 177 42.69 53.52 23.18
CA ALA A 177 42.23 52.14 23.31
C ALA A 177 42.18 51.46 21.93
N PRO A 178 42.60 50.18 21.81
CA PRO A 178 42.39 49.44 20.58
C PRO A 178 40.90 49.25 20.28
N ALA A 179 40.53 49.39 19.02
CA ALA A 179 39.16 49.17 18.55
C ALA A 179 39.12 47.97 17.60
N LEU A 180 38.06 47.18 17.73
CA LEU A 180 37.71 46.09 16.82
C LEU A 180 36.54 46.55 15.94
N SER A 181 36.63 46.31 14.64
CA SER A 181 35.49 46.40 13.74
C SER A 181 34.94 45.00 13.52
N VAL A 182 33.68 44.75 13.88
CA VAL A 182 33.04 43.44 13.72
C VAL A 182 31.93 43.50 12.67
N ASP A 183 32.00 42.62 11.67
CA ASP A 183 30.89 42.34 10.77
C ASP A 183 30.00 41.25 11.37
N GLN A 184 28.88 41.65 11.97
CA GLN A 184 27.94 40.74 12.60
C GLN A 184 27.39 39.68 11.63
N ARG A 185 27.26 39.98 10.33
CA ARG A 185 26.76 39.01 9.35
C ARG A 185 27.78 37.93 9.08
N ALA A 186 29.05 38.29 8.99
CA ALA A 186 30.13 37.33 8.82
C ALA A 186 30.26 36.42 10.05
N LEU A 187 30.14 36.98 11.27
CA LEU A 187 30.10 36.21 12.51
C LEU A 187 28.94 35.20 12.54
N GLN A 188 27.72 35.64 12.25
CA GLN A 188 26.56 34.75 12.18
C GLN A 188 26.73 33.69 11.08
N SER A 189 27.28 34.07 9.91
CA SER A 189 27.53 33.14 8.81
C SER A 189 28.53 32.05 9.22
N TYR A 190 29.57 32.40 9.96
CA TYR A 190 30.52 31.43 10.50
C TYR A 190 29.83 30.46 11.48
N LEU A 191 29.02 30.96 12.41
CA LEU A 191 28.25 30.09 13.31
C LEU A 191 27.29 29.16 12.56
N LEU A 192 26.66 29.64 11.48
CA LEU A 192 25.84 28.81 10.57
C LEU A 192 26.65 27.74 9.82
N THR A 193 27.97 27.88 9.67
CA THR A 193 28.80 26.78 9.15
C THR A 193 29.04 25.68 10.17
N LEU A 194 28.92 25.99 11.46
CA LEU A 194 29.06 25.04 12.55
C LEU A 194 27.76 24.31 12.87
N THR A 195 26.60 24.90 12.52
CA THR A 195 25.29 24.29 12.83
C THR A 195 25.14 22.86 12.32
N PRO A 196 25.56 22.45 11.10
CA PRO A 196 25.35 21.07 10.65
C PRO A 196 26.15 20.01 11.42
N ARG A 197 27.14 20.43 12.23
CA ARG A 197 27.91 19.52 13.10
C ARG A 197 27.31 19.38 14.50
N ILE A 198 26.47 20.33 14.89
CA ILE A 198 25.94 20.45 16.26
C ILE A 198 24.43 20.18 16.28
N GLU A 199 23.71 20.69 15.29
CA GLU A 199 22.27 20.57 15.16
C GLU A 199 21.87 19.25 14.53
N TYR A 200 20.89 18.62 15.15
CA TYR A 200 20.18 17.49 14.58
C TYR A 200 18.70 17.60 14.97
N PRO A 201 17.78 17.27 14.05
CA PRO A 201 16.35 17.38 14.32
C PRO A 201 15.94 16.39 15.43
N PRO A 202 14.88 16.70 16.20
CA PRO A 202 14.28 15.71 17.08
C PRO A 202 13.77 14.52 16.25
N GLN A 203 13.77 13.33 16.85
CA GLN A 203 13.17 12.14 16.25
C GLN A 203 11.99 11.71 17.11
N ASP A 204 10.84 11.55 16.47
CA ASP A 204 9.60 11.14 17.11
C ASP A 204 9.62 9.68 17.54
N ALA A 205 8.86 9.38 18.59
CA ALA A 205 8.58 8.00 18.95
C ALA A 205 7.72 7.35 17.87
N ALA A 206 8.02 6.10 17.54
CA ALA A 206 7.31 5.36 16.50
C ALA A 206 6.93 3.96 16.99
N LEU A 207 5.80 3.45 16.49
CA LEU A 207 5.31 2.11 16.81
C LEU A 207 5.14 1.29 15.53
N SER A 208 5.73 0.12 15.49
CA SER A 208 5.58 -0.85 14.40
C SER A 208 4.98 -2.15 14.91
N ILE A 209 4.13 -2.77 14.09
CA ILE A 209 3.43 -4.02 14.39
C ILE A 209 3.75 -5.01 13.28
N ALA A 210 4.34 -6.15 13.63
CA ALA A 210 4.63 -7.22 12.68
C ALA A 210 4.45 -8.60 13.33
N SER A 211 3.65 -9.47 12.72
CA SER A 211 3.40 -10.84 13.20
C SER A 211 3.02 -10.91 14.69
N ALA A 212 2.05 -10.08 15.10
CA ALA A 212 1.62 -9.88 16.49
C ALA A 212 2.71 -9.38 17.48
N LYS A 213 3.90 -8.99 17.00
CA LYS A 213 4.93 -8.34 17.81
C LYS A 213 4.82 -6.83 17.69
N ILE A 214 4.87 -6.18 18.84
CA ILE A 214 4.79 -4.73 18.99
C ILE A 214 6.22 -4.22 19.23
N VAL A 215 6.74 -3.40 18.32
CA VAL A 215 8.10 -2.85 18.39
C VAL A 215 8.01 -1.33 18.47
N GLY A 216 8.31 -0.79 19.64
CA GLY A 216 8.40 0.66 19.85
C GLY A 216 9.82 1.19 19.65
N THR A 217 9.92 2.34 18.98
CA THR A 217 11.15 3.12 18.83
C THR A 217 11.01 4.38 19.68
N PRO A 218 11.81 4.55 20.75
CA PRO A 218 11.73 5.74 21.60
C PRO A 218 12.10 7.03 20.86
N SER A 219 11.56 8.15 21.34
CA SER A 219 11.87 9.48 20.84
C SER A 219 13.26 9.95 21.27
N THR A 220 13.87 10.84 20.48
CA THR A 220 15.14 11.49 20.85
C THR A 220 15.05 13.00 20.69
N PRO A 221 15.40 13.79 21.73
CA PRO A 221 15.40 15.25 21.64
C PRO A 221 16.42 15.76 20.62
N GLY A 222 16.02 16.74 19.83
CA GLY A 222 16.89 17.45 18.90
C GLY A 222 17.70 18.53 19.59
N VAL A 223 18.68 19.08 18.87
CA VAL A 223 19.51 20.20 19.34
C VAL A 223 19.49 21.31 18.31
N GLN A 224 19.29 22.54 18.78
CA GLN A 224 19.41 23.75 17.97
C GLN A 224 20.42 24.71 18.59
N VAL A 225 21.27 25.31 17.77
CA VAL A 225 22.21 26.35 18.17
C VAL A 225 21.48 27.68 18.28
N LEU A 226 21.69 28.37 19.39
CA LEU A 226 21.22 29.74 19.60
C LEU A 226 22.25 30.70 19.01
N VAL A 227 22.20 30.87 17.68
CA VAL A 227 23.19 31.64 16.90
C VAL A 227 23.35 33.07 17.43
N ASP A 228 22.25 33.79 17.67
CA ASP A 228 22.33 35.17 18.13
C ASP A 228 22.87 35.30 19.56
N ALA A 229 22.48 34.38 20.45
CA ALA A 229 22.96 34.38 21.82
C ALA A 229 24.46 34.05 21.87
N THR A 230 24.90 33.08 21.05
CA THR A 230 26.32 32.71 20.92
C THR A 230 27.13 33.83 20.28
N ALA A 231 26.60 34.50 19.25
CA ALA A 231 27.25 35.65 18.62
C ALA A 231 27.45 36.80 19.62
N ASN A 232 26.45 37.07 20.48
CA ASN A 232 26.58 38.07 21.52
C ASN A 232 27.66 37.71 22.56
N ASP A 233 27.73 36.44 22.97
CA ASP A 233 28.78 35.97 23.89
C ASP A 233 30.18 36.10 23.27
N ILE A 234 30.32 35.81 21.97
CA ILE A 234 31.56 36.03 21.22
C ILE A 234 31.93 37.52 21.20
N LEU A 235 30.98 38.40 20.90
CA LEU A 235 31.23 39.85 20.88
C LEU A 235 31.71 40.36 22.24
N LEU A 236 31.09 39.90 23.33
CA LEU A 236 31.50 40.27 24.69
C LEU A 236 32.91 39.76 25.01
N ALA A 237 33.25 38.52 24.62
CA ALA A 237 34.58 37.96 24.82
C ALA A 237 35.67 38.70 24.03
N LEU A 238 35.37 39.15 22.81
CA LEU A 238 36.31 39.91 21.96
C LEU A 238 36.70 41.27 22.57
N LEU A 239 35.87 41.88 23.42
CA LEU A 239 36.18 43.17 24.06
C LEU A 239 37.35 43.08 25.05
N GLU A 240 37.67 41.89 25.55
CA GLU A 240 38.76 41.70 26.51
C GLU A 240 40.15 41.67 25.85
N LEU A 241 40.22 41.54 24.51
CA LEU A 241 41.46 41.52 23.72
C LEU A 241 42.50 40.50 24.21
N ARG A 242 42.04 39.38 24.75
CA ARG A 242 42.82 38.22 25.20
C ARG A 242 42.13 36.93 24.76
N PRO A 243 42.85 35.81 24.60
CA PRO A 243 42.23 34.52 24.31
C PRO A 243 41.14 34.18 25.33
N GLN A 244 39.96 33.81 24.84
CA GLN A 244 38.81 33.41 25.66
C GLN A 244 38.16 32.14 25.11
N GLU A 245 37.56 31.36 25.99
CA GLU A 245 36.71 30.23 25.62
C GLU A 245 35.24 30.66 25.66
N VAL A 246 34.50 30.40 24.59
CA VAL A 246 33.07 30.71 24.50
C VAL A 246 32.31 29.44 24.22
N THR A 247 31.46 29.04 25.17
CA THR A 247 30.58 27.88 25.00
C THR A 247 29.45 28.22 24.04
N ILE A 248 29.28 27.40 22.99
CA ILE A 248 28.18 27.55 22.05
C ILE A 248 26.87 27.27 22.78
N ARG A 249 25.95 28.23 22.78
CA ARG A 249 24.64 28.06 23.41
C ARG A 249 23.73 27.24 22.52
N THR A 250 23.09 26.24 23.09
CA THR A 250 22.09 25.42 22.42
C THR A 250 20.79 25.36 23.21
N ARG A 251 19.69 25.03 22.54
CA ARG A 251 18.44 24.62 23.16
C ARG A 251 18.06 23.22 22.69
N LEU A 252 17.44 22.45 23.58
CA LEU A 252 16.85 21.17 23.21
C LEU A 252 15.52 21.42 22.50
N LEU A 253 15.29 20.68 21.42
CA LEU A 253 14.01 20.62 20.72
C LEU A 253 13.31 19.33 21.14
N ALA A 254 12.09 19.47 21.69
CA ALA A 254 11.27 18.31 22.00
C ALA A 254 10.78 17.65 20.69
N PRO A 255 10.67 16.31 20.66
CA PRO A 255 9.94 15.61 19.59
C PRO A 255 8.46 16.01 19.60
N GLU A 256 7.82 15.89 18.44
CA GLU A 256 6.37 16.12 18.32
C GLU A 256 5.61 14.98 19.00
N VAL A 257 6.05 13.74 18.80
CA VAL A 257 5.50 12.54 19.48
C VAL A 257 6.49 12.02 20.50
N GLY A 258 6.12 12.10 21.77
CA GLY A 258 6.93 11.64 22.90
C GLY A 258 6.73 10.17 23.29
N ASP A 259 7.55 9.70 24.23
CA ASP A 259 7.51 8.32 24.72
C ASP A 259 6.21 7.97 25.48
N GLU A 260 5.52 8.97 26.04
CA GLU A 260 4.21 8.77 26.69
C GLU A 260 3.17 8.27 25.68
N ALA A 261 3.09 8.92 24.50
CA ALA A 261 2.21 8.51 23.41
C ALA A 261 2.56 7.11 22.88
N LEU A 262 3.84 6.74 22.88
CA LEU A 262 4.28 5.39 22.53
C LEU A 262 3.75 4.33 23.50
N VAL A 263 3.83 4.59 24.81
CA VAL A 263 3.34 3.65 25.84
C VAL A 263 1.82 3.50 25.75
N GLU A 264 1.08 4.59 25.53
CA GLU A 264 -0.37 4.56 25.35
C GLU A 264 -0.77 3.74 24.11
N ALA A 265 -0.12 3.98 22.97
CA ALA A 265 -0.39 3.24 21.74
C ALA A 265 0.00 1.76 21.87
N GLN A 266 1.10 1.44 22.55
CA GLN A 266 1.50 0.05 22.84
C GLN A 266 0.43 -0.68 23.66
N ALA A 267 -0.08 -0.04 24.72
CA ALA A 267 -1.14 -0.61 25.54
C ALA A 267 -2.42 -0.85 24.73
N ARG A 268 -2.78 0.11 23.86
CA ARG A 268 -3.95 0.00 22.99
C ARG A 268 -3.83 -1.13 21.96
N VAL A 269 -2.69 -1.24 21.29
CA VAL A 269 -2.43 -2.35 20.35
C VAL A 269 -2.46 -3.69 21.10
N ALA A 270 -1.83 -3.77 22.27
CA ALA A 270 -1.85 -4.98 23.08
C ALA A 270 -3.28 -5.38 23.48
N GLU A 271 -4.16 -4.44 23.84
CA GLU A 271 -5.58 -4.69 24.13
C GLU A 271 -6.31 -5.30 22.92
N VAL A 272 -6.06 -4.78 21.72
CA VAL A 272 -6.67 -5.32 20.49
C VAL A 272 -6.18 -6.73 20.21
N LEU A 273 -4.87 -6.98 20.34
CA LEU A 273 -4.24 -8.27 20.00
C LEU A 273 -4.42 -9.37 21.07
N GLN A 274 -4.84 -9.03 22.29
CA GLN A 274 -5.06 -10.04 23.35
C GLN A 274 -6.29 -10.92 23.11
N THR A 275 -7.28 -10.43 22.35
CA THR A 275 -8.56 -11.12 22.18
C THR A 275 -8.84 -11.36 20.69
N PRO A 276 -9.06 -12.62 20.27
CA PRO A 276 -9.38 -12.91 18.88
C PRO A 276 -10.77 -12.36 18.51
N LEU A 277 -11.00 -12.20 17.21
CA LEU A 277 -12.30 -11.84 16.65
C LEU A 277 -12.98 -13.11 16.12
N GLU A 278 -14.13 -13.45 16.68
CA GLU A 278 -15.00 -14.53 16.24
C GLU A 278 -16.12 -13.98 15.36
N LEU A 279 -16.13 -14.39 14.10
CA LEU A 279 -17.14 -14.05 13.11
C LEU A 279 -18.13 -15.21 12.99
N GLN A 280 -19.43 -14.95 13.09
CA GLN A 280 -20.45 -16.00 13.14
C GLN A 280 -21.52 -15.83 12.05
N LEU A 281 -21.91 -16.95 11.45
CA LEU A 281 -23.10 -17.09 10.62
C LEU A 281 -23.78 -18.41 10.94
N ASN A 282 -24.98 -18.37 11.53
CA ASN A 282 -25.70 -19.57 12.00
C ASN A 282 -24.81 -20.43 12.94
N GLU A 283 -24.52 -21.67 12.56
CA GLU A 283 -23.63 -22.58 13.30
C GLU A 283 -22.15 -22.47 12.88
N GLN A 284 -21.87 -21.78 11.77
CA GLN A 284 -20.51 -21.60 11.24
C GLN A 284 -19.78 -20.48 11.96
N ARG A 285 -18.48 -20.69 12.17
CA ARG A 285 -17.61 -19.78 12.93
C ARG A 285 -16.26 -19.65 12.26
N TRP A 286 -15.80 -18.42 12.11
CA TRP A 286 -14.46 -18.08 11.63
C TRP A 286 -13.74 -17.28 12.69
N ILE A 287 -12.52 -17.70 13.06
CA ILE A 287 -11.74 -17.05 14.10
C ILE A 287 -10.56 -16.32 13.45
N TRP A 288 -10.50 -15.00 13.61
CA TRP A 288 -9.33 -14.21 13.25
C TRP A 288 -8.41 -14.10 14.47
N ALA A 289 -7.28 -14.80 14.38
CA ALA A 289 -6.25 -14.84 15.40
C ALA A 289 -5.49 -13.49 15.51
N PRO A 290 -4.78 -13.23 16.63
CA PRO A 290 -4.03 -12.00 16.84
C PRO A 290 -3.08 -11.63 15.71
N GLU A 291 -2.45 -12.60 15.06
CA GLU A 291 -1.55 -12.38 13.93
C GLU A 291 -2.28 -11.74 12.75
N ARG A 292 -3.50 -12.21 12.47
CA ARG A 292 -4.35 -11.63 11.42
C ARG A 292 -4.82 -10.24 11.81
N LEU A 293 -5.20 -10.03 13.08
CA LEU A 293 -5.61 -8.70 13.56
C LEU A 293 -4.47 -7.69 13.46
N ALA A 294 -3.25 -8.10 13.79
CA ALA A 294 -2.05 -7.27 13.69
C ALA A 294 -1.78 -6.79 12.25
N GLU A 295 -2.08 -7.60 11.23
CA GLU A 295 -1.96 -7.20 9.83
C GLU A 295 -2.94 -6.07 9.45
N LEU A 296 -4.10 -6.00 10.11
CA LEU A 296 -5.14 -5.02 9.83
C LEU A 296 -4.89 -3.67 10.51
N LEU A 297 -4.02 -3.61 11.50
CA LEU A 297 -3.74 -2.39 12.25
C LEU A 297 -2.69 -1.54 11.54
N GLN A 298 -2.88 -0.22 11.63
CA GLN A 298 -1.91 0.80 11.27
C GLN A 298 -1.78 1.80 12.41
N VAL A 299 -0.58 2.34 12.60
CA VAL A 299 -0.31 3.36 13.61
C VAL A 299 0.23 4.58 12.89
N GLU A 300 -0.44 5.71 13.04
CA GLU A 300 -0.08 6.97 12.40
C GLU A 300 0.13 8.05 13.46
N PRO A 301 1.18 8.89 13.33
CA PRO A 301 1.32 10.07 14.18
C PRO A 301 0.24 11.09 13.80
N VAL A 302 -0.51 11.54 14.79
CA VAL A 302 -1.52 12.61 14.67
C VAL A 302 -1.23 13.62 15.77
N GLU A 303 -0.67 14.76 15.38
CA GLU A 303 -0.20 15.81 16.31
C GLU A 303 0.80 15.25 17.33
N ASP A 304 0.45 15.22 18.61
CA ASP A 304 1.29 14.75 19.71
C ASP A 304 1.07 13.27 20.09
N ARG A 305 0.27 12.52 19.30
CA ARG A 305 -0.16 11.16 19.63
C ARG A 305 0.12 10.16 18.53
N LEU A 306 0.16 8.89 18.91
CA LEU A 306 0.11 7.75 17.98
C LEU A 306 -1.29 7.18 17.96
N GLU A 307 -2.01 7.40 16.86
CA GLU A 307 -3.37 6.90 16.69
C GLU A 307 -3.35 5.50 16.08
N VAL A 308 -3.98 4.55 16.77
CA VAL A 308 -4.15 3.17 16.31
C VAL A 308 -5.44 3.09 15.51
N ARG A 309 -5.33 2.79 14.22
CA ARG A 309 -6.47 2.67 13.29
C ARG A 309 -6.46 1.31 12.61
N VAL A 310 -7.60 0.95 12.04
CA VAL A 310 -7.71 -0.21 11.14
C VAL A 310 -7.47 0.28 9.71
N ASP A 311 -6.53 -0.34 9.00
CA ASP A 311 -6.23 -0.06 7.60
C ASP A 311 -7.43 -0.50 6.73
N PRO A 312 -8.14 0.44 6.08
CA PRO A 312 -9.36 0.12 5.33
C PRO A 312 -9.08 -0.77 4.11
N GLN A 313 -7.91 -0.66 3.48
CA GLN A 313 -7.58 -1.46 2.31
C GLN A 313 -7.25 -2.91 2.71
N ARG A 314 -6.51 -3.10 3.79
CA ARG A 314 -6.21 -4.44 4.31
C ARG A 314 -7.46 -5.12 4.84
N LEU A 315 -8.33 -4.38 5.51
CA LEU A 315 -9.62 -4.89 5.97
C LEU A 315 -10.53 -5.30 4.81
N ALA A 316 -10.66 -4.46 3.78
CA ALA A 316 -11.46 -4.79 2.59
C ALA A 316 -10.99 -6.11 1.94
N ARG A 317 -9.68 -6.31 1.77
CA ARG A 317 -9.13 -7.58 1.25
C ARG A 317 -9.40 -8.77 2.18
N ALA A 318 -9.36 -8.56 3.49
CA ALA A 318 -9.67 -9.60 4.45
C ALA A 318 -11.14 -10.01 4.40
N VAL A 319 -12.04 -9.04 4.24
CA VAL A 319 -13.48 -9.25 4.07
C VAL A 319 -13.80 -9.91 2.73
N GLU A 320 -13.10 -9.56 1.65
CA GLU A 320 -13.23 -10.23 0.36
C GLU A 320 -12.86 -11.72 0.47
N GLY A 321 -11.75 -12.05 1.14
CA GLY A 321 -11.38 -13.44 1.40
C GLY A 321 -12.39 -14.17 2.29
N LEU A 322 -13.03 -13.47 3.23
CA LEU A 322 -14.12 -14.01 4.04
C LEU A 322 -15.38 -14.27 3.19
N ALA A 323 -15.73 -13.35 2.28
CA ALA A 323 -16.86 -13.51 1.37
C ALA A 323 -16.73 -14.78 0.52
N GLN A 324 -15.52 -15.14 0.08
CA GLN A 324 -15.30 -16.39 -0.65
C GLN A 324 -15.60 -17.67 0.16
N LEU A 325 -15.60 -17.59 1.49
CA LEU A 325 -15.93 -18.69 2.39
C LEU A 325 -17.40 -18.67 2.83
N VAL A 326 -17.98 -17.47 2.92
CA VAL A 326 -19.33 -17.22 3.44
C VAL A 326 -20.38 -17.26 2.34
N ASP A 327 -20.04 -16.75 1.15
CA ASP A 327 -20.99 -16.65 0.05
C ASP A 327 -21.34 -18.04 -0.47
N THR A 328 -22.62 -18.38 -0.39
CA THR A 328 -23.16 -19.63 -0.92
C THR A 328 -24.27 -19.36 -1.91
N GLY A 329 -24.28 -20.13 -3.00
CA GLY A 329 -25.41 -20.13 -3.94
C GLY A 329 -26.67 -20.73 -3.32
N THR A 330 -27.79 -20.51 -3.99
CA THR A 330 -29.06 -21.17 -3.67
C THR A 330 -29.08 -22.59 -4.24
N ALA A 331 -29.93 -23.44 -3.68
CA ALA A 331 -30.28 -24.71 -4.29
C ALA A 331 -31.79 -24.77 -4.51
N GLU A 332 -32.20 -24.98 -5.76
CA GLU A 332 -33.61 -25.14 -6.11
C GLU A 332 -34.25 -26.36 -5.43
N PRO A 333 -35.56 -26.30 -5.11
CA PRO A 333 -36.27 -27.44 -4.54
C PRO A 333 -36.29 -28.62 -5.52
N ARG A 334 -36.33 -29.85 -4.98
CA ARG A 334 -36.65 -31.01 -5.81
C ARG A 334 -38.15 -31.18 -5.93
N LEU A 335 -38.62 -31.38 -7.15
CA LEU A 335 -40.05 -31.50 -7.44
C LEU A 335 -40.43 -32.91 -7.89
N ARG A 336 -41.73 -33.21 -7.84
CA ARG A 336 -42.31 -34.43 -8.36
C ARG A 336 -43.59 -34.14 -9.11
N PHE A 337 -43.68 -34.63 -10.35
CA PHE A 337 -44.94 -34.67 -11.09
C PHE A 337 -45.67 -35.97 -10.78
N GLU A 338 -46.88 -35.86 -10.23
CA GLU A 338 -47.72 -37.01 -9.91
C GLU A 338 -49.20 -36.63 -9.98
N ALA A 339 -50.01 -37.51 -10.56
CA ALA A 339 -51.45 -37.31 -10.72
C ALA A 339 -51.83 -35.96 -11.38
N GLY A 340 -51.02 -35.48 -12.34
CA GLY A 340 -51.27 -34.22 -13.05
C GLY A 340 -50.85 -32.96 -12.29
N THR A 341 -50.18 -33.09 -11.14
CA THR A 341 -49.76 -31.96 -10.29
C THR A 341 -48.28 -32.03 -9.96
N VAL A 342 -47.65 -30.87 -9.79
CA VAL A 342 -46.26 -30.74 -9.35
C VAL A 342 -46.24 -30.45 -7.86
N ARG A 343 -45.40 -31.15 -7.09
CA ARG A 343 -45.20 -30.93 -5.65
C ARG A 343 -43.72 -30.89 -5.29
N ILE A 344 -43.37 -30.12 -4.27
CA ILE A 344 -42.04 -30.15 -3.65
C ILE A 344 -41.89 -31.47 -2.88
N ILE A 345 -40.76 -32.15 -3.07
CA ILE A 345 -40.36 -33.35 -2.32
C ILE A 345 -39.10 -33.12 -1.47
N GLU A 346 -38.31 -32.11 -1.80
CA GLU A 346 -37.19 -31.61 -1.00
C GLU A 346 -37.20 -30.09 -1.12
N GLU A 347 -37.24 -29.38 0.01
CA GLU A 347 -37.26 -27.92 0.03
C GLU A 347 -35.96 -27.34 -0.55
N GLY A 348 -36.07 -26.17 -1.18
CA GLY A 348 -34.90 -25.43 -1.64
C GLY A 348 -34.06 -24.96 -0.44
N ARG A 349 -32.77 -24.73 -0.68
CA ARG A 349 -31.85 -24.22 0.36
C ARG A 349 -31.46 -22.79 0.05
N PRO A 350 -31.61 -21.86 1.01
CA PRO A 350 -31.18 -20.50 0.80
C PRO A 350 -29.65 -20.42 0.67
N GLY A 351 -29.21 -19.44 -0.09
CA GLY A 351 -27.82 -19.01 -0.16
C GLY A 351 -27.58 -17.83 0.79
N TRP A 352 -26.31 -17.47 0.94
CA TRP A 352 -25.90 -16.31 1.73
C TRP A 352 -24.97 -15.45 0.90
N ARG A 353 -25.06 -14.13 1.06
CA ARG A 353 -24.12 -13.18 0.47
C ARG A 353 -23.67 -12.18 1.51
N LEU A 354 -22.36 -12.08 1.73
CA LEU A 354 -21.79 -11.13 2.67
C LEU A 354 -21.95 -9.70 2.17
N ARG A 355 -22.54 -8.83 3.01
CA ARG A 355 -22.57 -7.39 2.80
C ARG A 355 -21.21 -6.82 3.18
N GLN A 356 -20.28 -6.84 2.23
CA GLN A 356 -18.85 -6.61 2.51
C GLN A 356 -18.56 -5.24 3.11
N GLU A 357 -19.25 -4.18 2.66
CA GLU A 357 -19.09 -2.82 3.21
C GLU A 357 -19.54 -2.75 4.67
N ASP A 358 -20.73 -3.28 4.98
CA ASP A 358 -21.26 -3.35 6.33
C ASP A 358 -20.35 -4.20 7.23
N ALA A 359 -19.88 -5.35 6.72
CA ALA A 359 -18.96 -6.22 7.45
C ALA A 359 -17.65 -5.51 7.79
N ALA A 360 -17.05 -4.78 6.84
CA ALA A 360 -15.83 -4.01 7.11
C ALA A 360 -16.07 -2.94 8.19
N ASN A 361 -17.17 -2.20 8.10
CA ASN A 361 -17.49 -1.16 9.09
C ASN A 361 -17.73 -1.75 10.49
N GLU A 362 -18.51 -2.83 10.58
CA GLU A 362 -18.79 -3.49 11.85
C GLU A 362 -17.54 -4.14 12.46
N ILE A 363 -16.68 -4.76 11.64
CA ILE A 363 -15.40 -5.31 12.09
C ILE A 363 -14.49 -4.19 12.62
N ALA A 364 -14.34 -3.09 11.89
CA ALA A 364 -13.51 -1.97 12.33
C ALA A 364 -13.99 -1.39 13.67
N ASN A 365 -15.30 -1.20 13.82
CA ASN A 365 -15.92 -0.72 15.06
C ASN A 365 -15.68 -1.68 16.23
N VAL A 366 -15.87 -2.98 16.00
CA VAL A 366 -15.66 -4.01 17.02
C VAL A 366 -14.19 -4.09 17.45
N LEU A 367 -13.25 -4.03 16.50
CA LEU A 367 -11.81 -4.06 16.81
C LEU A 367 -11.36 -2.85 17.65
N LEU A 368 -11.91 -1.67 17.39
CA LEU A 368 -11.60 -0.45 18.13
C LEU A 368 -12.42 -0.30 19.42
N SER A 369 -13.37 -1.20 19.70
CA SER A 369 -14.12 -1.23 20.97
C SER A 369 -13.36 -1.97 22.07
N SER A 370 -13.49 -1.49 23.31
CA SER A 370 -12.97 -2.18 24.49
C SER A 370 -13.85 -3.39 24.81
N ALA A 371 -13.26 -4.60 24.81
CA ALA A 371 -13.98 -5.85 25.04
C ALA A 371 -13.19 -6.76 26.01
N PRO A 372 -13.85 -7.41 26.98
CA PRO A 372 -13.16 -8.02 28.12
C PRO A 372 -12.52 -9.40 27.85
N THR A 373 -12.94 -10.18 26.85
CA THR A 373 -12.42 -11.56 26.67
C THR A 373 -12.52 -12.14 25.25
N THR A 374 -13.59 -11.90 24.51
CA THR A 374 -13.73 -12.35 23.10
C THR A 374 -14.63 -11.37 22.36
N ARG A 375 -14.23 -10.96 21.16
CA ARG A 375 -15.06 -10.12 20.29
C ARG A 375 -15.85 -11.05 19.37
N THR A 376 -17.16 -11.11 19.55
CA THR A 376 -18.03 -11.88 18.65
C THR A 376 -18.82 -10.93 17.79
N LEU A 377 -18.80 -11.14 16.47
CA LEU A 377 -19.55 -10.37 15.49
C LEU A 377 -20.40 -11.33 14.65
N ALA A 378 -21.71 -11.09 14.61
CA ALA A 378 -22.60 -11.75 13.66
C ALA A 378 -22.40 -11.11 12.29
N LEU A 379 -22.13 -11.90 11.26
CA LEU A 379 -21.82 -11.36 9.94
C LEU A 379 -23.07 -10.75 9.28
N PRO A 380 -22.98 -9.52 8.74
CA PRO A 380 -24.07 -8.93 8.00
C PRO A 380 -24.17 -9.59 6.62
N VAL A 381 -25.18 -10.42 6.44
CA VAL A 381 -25.42 -11.16 5.19
C VAL A 381 -26.81 -10.89 4.63
N ASP A 382 -26.93 -10.94 3.31
CA ASP A 382 -28.19 -11.07 2.61
C ASP A 382 -28.50 -12.56 2.42
N GLN A 383 -29.72 -12.96 2.80
CA GLN A 383 -30.22 -14.28 2.48
C GLN A 383 -30.71 -14.31 1.03
N LEU A 384 -30.17 -15.24 0.24
CA LEU A 384 -30.60 -15.48 -1.14
C LEU A 384 -31.63 -16.60 -1.13
N GLU A 385 -32.81 -16.35 -1.68
CA GLU A 385 -33.85 -17.39 -1.81
C GLU A 385 -33.71 -18.13 -3.15
N PRO A 386 -33.99 -19.45 -3.18
CA PRO A 386 -34.14 -20.19 -4.43
C PRO A 386 -35.13 -19.49 -5.36
N GLU A 387 -34.89 -19.57 -6.68
CA GLU A 387 -35.76 -18.93 -7.66
C GLU A 387 -37.18 -19.52 -7.60
N ILE A 388 -37.26 -20.83 -7.36
CA ILE A 388 -38.51 -21.58 -7.29
C ILE A 388 -38.92 -21.77 -5.84
N THR A 389 -40.02 -21.13 -5.48
CA THR A 389 -40.72 -21.28 -4.20
C THR A 389 -42.05 -22.01 -4.39
N ALA A 390 -42.68 -22.41 -3.29
CA ALA A 390 -43.98 -23.11 -3.30
C ALA A 390 -45.06 -22.36 -4.11
N ASP A 391 -45.07 -21.03 -4.03
CA ASP A 391 -46.06 -20.19 -4.72
C ASP A 391 -45.83 -20.11 -6.24
N ARG A 392 -44.58 -20.32 -6.69
CA ARG A 392 -44.18 -20.20 -8.10
C ARG A 392 -44.22 -21.51 -8.89
N ILE A 393 -44.55 -22.63 -8.25
CA ILE A 393 -44.63 -23.95 -8.92
C ILE A 393 -45.55 -23.92 -10.15
N THR A 394 -46.66 -23.18 -10.05
CA THR A 394 -47.64 -23.09 -11.15
C THR A 394 -47.13 -22.31 -12.36
N GLU A 395 -46.10 -21.46 -12.18
CA GLU A 395 -45.48 -20.67 -13.24
C GLU A 395 -44.47 -21.47 -14.07
N LEU A 396 -44.05 -22.65 -13.59
CA LEU A 396 -43.00 -23.46 -14.23
C LEU A 396 -43.40 -24.04 -15.60
N GLY A 397 -44.70 -24.14 -15.88
CA GLY A 397 -45.20 -24.73 -17.13
C GLY A 397 -45.04 -26.26 -17.22
N ILE A 398 -44.83 -26.94 -16.09
CA ILE A 398 -44.70 -28.41 -16.04
C ILE A 398 -46.09 -29.05 -15.93
N ASN A 399 -46.60 -29.58 -17.05
CA ASN A 399 -47.97 -30.12 -17.10
C ASN A 399 -48.10 -31.47 -17.84
N THR A 400 -47.09 -31.90 -18.58
CA THR A 400 -47.10 -33.18 -19.30
C THR A 400 -45.72 -33.84 -19.32
N LEU A 401 -45.70 -35.15 -19.56
CA LEU A 401 -44.49 -35.86 -19.98
C LEU A 401 -44.10 -35.37 -21.39
N VAL A 402 -42.85 -34.94 -21.53
CA VAL A 402 -42.25 -34.48 -22.79
C VAL A 402 -41.49 -35.61 -23.46
N ALA A 403 -40.65 -36.33 -22.71
CA ALA A 403 -39.89 -37.46 -23.21
C ALA A 403 -39.47 -38.41 -22.09
N GLU A 404 -39.11 -39.63 -22.47
CA GLU A 404 -38.53 -40.61 -21.57
C GLU A 404 -37.31 -41.30 -22.20
N GLY A 405 -36.36 -41.66 -21.35
CA GLY A 405 -35.24 -42.54 -21.67
C GLY A 405 -35.28 -43.77 -20.79
N LYS A 406 -34.96 -44.94 -21.36
CA LYS A 406 -34.96 -46.23 -20.63
C LYS A 406 -33.63 -46.96 -20.81
N SER A 407 -33.23 -47.70 -19.77
CA SER A 407 -32.14 -48.67 -19.84
C SER A 407 -32.41 -49.88 -18.95
N SER A 408 -31.91 -51.04 -19.38
CA SER A 408 -32.00 -52.28 -18.63
C SER A 408 -30.72 -52.49 -17.81
N PHE A 409 -30.86 -52.89 -16.55
CA PHE A 409 -29.78 -53.42 -15.73
C PHE A 409 -29.97 -54.90 -15.39
N VAL A 410 -30.79 -55.62 -16.17
CA VAL A 410 -30.93 -57.08 -16.04
C VAL A 410 -29.57 -57.78 -16.04
N GLY A 411 -29.36 -58.66 -15.06
CA GLY A 411 -28.12 -59.41 -14.90
C GLY A 411 -26.91 -58.61 -14.40
N SER A 412 -27.10 -57.35 -13.97
CA SER A 412 -26.03 -56.54 -13.38
C SER A 412 -25.58 -57.08 -12.03
N ALA A 413 -24.28 -56.98 -11.76
CA ALA A 413 -23.73 -57.27 -10.43
C ALA A 413 -24.30 -56.31 -9.36
N ALA A 414 -24.33 -56.76 -8.10
CA ALA A 414 -24.92 -56.01 -7.00
C ALA A 414 -24.31 -54.60 -6.81
N TYR A 415 -22.98 -54.47 -6.88
CA TYR A 415 -22.30 -53.16 -6.78
C TYR A 415 -22.80 -52.18 -7.86
N ARG A 416 -23.06 -52.68 -9.08
CA ARG A 416 -23.50 -51.88 -10.21
C ARG A 416 -24.92 -51.37 -9.98
N ILE A 417 -25.79 -52.23 -9.44
CA ILE A 417 -27.17 -51.85 -9.07
C ILE A 417 -27.14 -50.78 -7.98
N THR A 418 -26.30 -50.92 -6.95
CA THR A 418 -26.12 -49.91 -5.90
C THR A 418 -25.68 -48.56 -6.48
N ASN A 419 -24.68 -48.56 -7.36
CA ASN A 419 -24.19 -47.34 -8.01
C ASN A 419 -25.21 -46.70 -8.95
N ILE A 420 -25.99 -47.52 -9.69
CA ILE A 420 -27.11 -47.03 -10.51
C ILE A 420 -28.15 -46.36 -9.61
N ARG A 421 -28.51 -46.97 -8.48
CA ARG A 421 -29.45 -46.40 -7.51
C ARG A 421 -28.97 -45.04 -7.00
N ALA A 422 -27.74 -44.97 -6.50
CA ALA A 422 -27.13 -43.74 -6.00
C ALA A 422 -27.09 -42.63 -7.07
N GLY A 423 -26.60 -42.95 -8.28
CA GLY A 423 -26.56 -41.99 -9.38
C GLY A 423 -27.95 -41.56 -9.85
N SER A 424 -28.91 -42.48 -9.89
CA SER A 424 -30.29 -42.19 -10.32
C SER A 424 -31.03 -41.30 -9.31
N ALA A 425 -30.76 -41.43 -8.02
CA ALA A 425 -31.34 -40.58 -6.98
C ALA A 425 -30.89 -39.12 -7.12
N ARG A 426 -29.65 -38.88 -7.58
CA ARG A 426 -29.14 -37.53 -7.87
C ARG A 426 -29.90 -36.83 -9.01
N MET A 427 -30.49 -37.61 -9.91
CA MET A 427 -31.23 -37.13 -11.07
C MET A 427 -32.74 -37.00 -10.80
N ASP A 428 -33.25 -37.45 -9.64
CA ASP A 428 -34.68 -37.39 -9.34
C ASP A 428 -35.11 -35.99 -8.87
N GLY A 429 -36.17 -35.46 -9.47
CA GLY A 429 -36.77 -34.19 -9.11
C GLY A 429 -35.94 -32.96 -9.46
N VAL A 430 -35.04 -33.05 -10.43
CA VAL A 430 -34.15 -31.95 -10.83
C VAL A 430 -34.85 -31.01 -11.78
N LEU A 431 -34.83 -29.71 -11.47
CA LEU A 431 -35.28 -28.65 -12.35
C LEU A 431 -34.17 -28.22 -13.31
N ILE A 432 -34.53 -27.91 -14.56
CA ILE A 432 -33.63 -27.37 -15.58
C ILE A 432 -34.27 -26.09 -16.13
N ALA A 433 -33.65 -24.94 -15.88
CA ALA A 433 -34.22 -23.64 -16.22
C ALA A 433 -34.27 -23.40 -17.74
N PRO A 434 -35.16 -22.52 -18.24
CA PRO A 434 -35.14 -22.09 -19.63
C PRO A 434 -33.76 -21.53 -20.01
N GLY A 435 -33.15 -22.09 -21.06
CA GLY A 435 -31.82 -21.72 -21.54
C GLY A 435 -30.65 -22.31 -20.75
N GLU A 436 -30.90 -23.07 -19.67
CA GLU A 436 -29.84 -23.71 -18.89
C GLU A 436 -29.19 -24.86 -19.67
N GLU A 437 -27.87 -24.94 -19.60
CA GLU A 437 -27.13 -26.14 -19.99
C GLU A 437 -27.00 -27.09 -18.80
N PHE A 438 -27.71 -28.22 -18.86
CA PHE A 438 -27.57 -29.31 -17.91
C PHE A 438 -26.21 -29.99 -18.09
N SER A 439 -25.53 -30.29 -16.99
CA SER A 439 -24.31 -31.10 -16.94
C SER A 439 -24.54 -32.29 -16.00
N PHE A 440 -24.36 -33.50 -16.53
CA PHE A 440 -24.57 -34.72 -15.75
C PHE A 440 -23.58 -34.82 -14.59
N ASN A 441 -22.29 -34.56 -14.82
CA ASN A 441 -21.28 -34.60 -13.77
C ASN A 441 -21.51 -33.54 -12.68
N ARG A 442 -21.93 -32.32 -13.06
CA ARG A 442 -22.28 -31.26 -12.10
C ARG A 442 -23.45 -31.69 -11.21
N GLN A 443 -24.49 -32.28 -11.80
CA GLN A 443 -25.66 -32.75 -11.05
C GLN A 443 -25.36 -33.99 -10.20
N LEU A 444 -24.49 -34.89 -10.67
CA LEU A 444 -24.10 -36.09 -9.95
C LEU A 444 -23.36 -35.74 -8.65
N GLY A 445 -22.44 -34.78 -8.73
CA GLY A 445 -21.53 -34.42 -7.64
C GLY A 445 -20.44 -35.46 -7.41
N GLU A 446 -19.90 -35.49 -6.20
CA GLU A 446 -18.85 -36.44 -5.81
C GLU A 446 -19.35 -37.89 -5.82
N VAL A 447 -18.51 -38.80 -6.33
CA VAL A 447 -18.80 -40.22 -6.48
C VAL A 447 -17.96 -40.99 -5.47
N ASP A 448 -18.46 -41.12 -4.25
CA ASP A 448 -17.77 -41.75 -3.12
C ASP A 448 -18.75 -42.48 -2.17
N ALA A 449 -18.22 -43.06 -1.10
CA ALA A 449 -19.02 -43.74 -0.08
C ALA A 449 -20.01 -42.83 0.64
N ALA A 450 -19.63 -41.56 0.92
CA ALA A 450 -20.48 -40.60 1.63
C ALA A 450 -21.74 -40.27 0.82
N ASN A 451 -21.63 -40.33 -0.50
CA ASN A 451 -22.70 -40.08 -1.45
C ASN A 451 -23.45 -41.36 -1.88
N GLY A 452 -23.17 -42.51 -1.24
CA GLY A 452 -23.88 -43.78 -1.43
C GLY A 452 -23.34 -44.68 -2.54
N PHE A 453 -22.19 -44.35 -3.12
CA PHE A 453 -21.52 -45.18 -4.13
C PHE A 453 -20.64 -46.25 -3.48
N VAL A 454 -20.33 -47.27 -4.26
CA VAL A 454 -19.39 -48.34 -3.91
C VAL A 454 -18.40 -48.56 -5.06
N GLU A 455 -17.26 -49.16 -4.76
CA GLU A 455 -16.30 -49.56 -5.79
C GLU A 455 -16.92 -50.60 -6.73
N GLY A 456 -16.69 -50.41 -8.02
CA GLY A 456 -17.21 -51.25 -9.08
C GLY A 456 -16.35 -51.16 -10.33
N TYR A 457 -16.49 -52.13 -11.24
CA TYR A 457 -15.71 -52.11 -12.46
C TYR A 457 -16.15 -50.96 -13.39
N ALA A 458 -15.19 -50.14 -13.82
CA ALA A 458 -15.33 -49.07 -14.79
C ALA A 458 -14.24 -49.18 -15.86
N ILE A 459 -14.48 -48.57 -17.03
CA ILE A 459 -13.55 -48.57 -18.15
C ILE A 459 -12.68 -47.32 -18.06
N ILE A 460 -11.39 -47.48 -17.77
CA ILE A 460 -10.44 -46.38 -17.61
C ILE A 460 -9.30 -46.56 -18.61
N GLY A 461 -9.14 -45.57 -19.50
CA GLY A 461 -8.16 -45.62 -20.58
C GLY A 461 -8.34 -46.86 -21.45
N ASN A 462 -7.44 -47.83 -21.32
CA ASN A 462 -7.40 -49.04 -22.13
C ASN A 462 -7.74 -50.32 -21.36
N ARG A 463 -8.32 -50.27 -20.16
CA ARG A 463 -8.72 -51.47 -19.40
C ARG A 463 -9.93 -51.27 -18.49
N THR A 464 -10.55 -52.37 -18.09
CA THR A 464 -11.55 -52.38 -17.02
C THR A 464 -10.86 -52.55 -15.65
N GLN A 465 -11.13 -51.65 -14.70
CA GLN A 465 -10.57 -51.68 -13.33
C GLN A 465 -11.60 -51.23 -12.28
N LEU A 466 -11.31 -51.42 -11.00
CA LEU A 466 -12.18 -50.97 -9.91
C LEU A 466 -12.07 -49.45 -9.76
N GLU A 467 -13.23 -48.80 -9.69
CA GLU A 467 -13.39 -47.37 -9.48
C GLU A 467 -14.65 -47.12 -8.64
N TRP A 468 -14.69 -45.98 -7.96
CA TRP A 468 -15.93 -45.52 -7.32
C TRP A 468 -17.01 -45.27 -8.38
N GLY A 469 -18.21 -45.78 -8.15
CA GLY A 469 -19.35 -45.54 -9.05
C GLY A 469 -19.35 -46.36 -10.35
N GLY A 470 -18.59 -47.47 -10.44
CA GLY A 470 -18.69 -48.40 -11.57
C GLY A 470 -20.15 -48.79 -11.86
N GLY A 471 -20.68 -48.33 -13.01
CA GLY A 471 -22.09 -48.47 -13.38
C GLY A 471 -22.83 -47.16 -13.71
N VAL A 472 -22.32 -46.02 -13.25
CA VAL A 472 -23.00 -44.70 -13.39
C VAL A 472 -23.20 -44.28 -14.85
N CYS A 473 -22.36 -44.72 -15.79
CA CYS A 473 -22.57 -44.47 -17.23
C CYS A 473 -23.95 -44.95 -17.73
N GLN A 474 -24.59 -45.91 -17.06
CA GLN A 474 -25.95 -46.29 -17.40
C GLN A 474 -26.98 -45.21 -17.06
N VAL A 475 -26.78 -44.48 -15.97
CA VAL A 475 -27.65 -43.35 -15.60
C VAL A 475 -27.47 -42.24 -16.63
N SER A 476 -26.22 -41.88 -16.96
CA SER A 476 -25.94 -40.89 -18.04
C SER A 476 -26.54 -41.31 -19.38
N THR A 477 -26.38 -42.58 -19.78
CA THR A 477 -27.02 -43.13 -20.98
C THR A 477 -28.54 -42.96 -20.96
N THR A 478 -29.18 -43.14 -19.80
CA THR A 478 -30.64 -43.02 -19.68
C THR A 478 -31.09 -41.56 -19.74
N VAL A 479 -30.33 -40.65 -19.12
CA VAL A 479 -30.54 -39.19 -19.22
C VAL A 479 -30.38 -38.72 -20.67
N PHE A 480 -29.31 -39.16 -21.35
CA PHE A 480 -29.06 -38.85 -22.75
C PHE A 480 -30.22 -39.29 -23.64
N ARG A 481 -30.76 -40.49 -23.44
CA ARG A 481 -31.92 -40.97 -24.21
C ARG A 481 -33.15 -40.10 -23.99
N SER A 482 -33.40 -39.68 -22.76
CA SER A 482 -34.53 -38.78 -22.46
C SER A 482 -34.37 -37.43 -23.17
N ALA A 483 -33.19 -36.80 -23.08
CA ALA A 483 -32.88 -35.55 -23.79
C ALA A 483 -32.88 -35.72 -25.33
N PHE A 484 -32.43 -36.88 -25.82
CA PHE A 484 -32.44 -37.23 -27.24
C PHE A 484 -33.87 -37.21 -27.78
N TRP A 485 -34.80 -37.92 -27.11
CA TRP A 485 -36.21 -38.03 -27.49
C TRP A 485 -37.02 -36.77 -27.24
N ALA A 486 -36.60 -35.92 -26.31
CA ALA A 486 -37.14 -34.56 -26.17
C ALA A 486 -36.71 -33.62 -27.31
N GLY A 487 -35.75 -34.03 -28.15
CA GLY A 487 -35.22 -33.18 -29.22
C GLY A 487 -34.42 -31.98 -28.68
N LEU A 488 -33.81 -32.12 -27.49
CA LEU A 488 -32.97 -31.07 -26.90
C LEU A 488 -31.61 -31.02 -27.60
N PRO A 489 -30.99 -29.83 -27.73
CA PRO A 489 -29.62 -29.69 -28.21
C PRO A 489 -28.63 -30.40 -27.30
N ILE A 490 -27.95 -31.43 -27.82
CA ILE A 490 -26.91 -32.17 -27.09
C ILE A 490 -25.57 -31.49 -27.39
N THR A 491 -24.98 -30.84 -26.40
CA THR A 491 -23.75 -30.05 -26.55
C THR A 491 -22.49 -30.86 -26.25
N GLU A 492 -22.61 -31.90 -25.43
CA GLU A 492 -21.52 -32.85 -25.17
C GLU A 492 -22.07 -34.26 -25.00
N ARG A 493 -21.51 -35.23 -25.76
CA ARG A 493 -21.80 -36.66 -25.59
C ARG A 493 -20.59 -37.47 -26.04
N HIS A 494 -20.15 -38.38 -25.18
CA HIS A 494 -19.12 -39.36 -25.50
C HIS A 494 -19.71 -40.77 -25.47
N ALA A 495 -19.34 -41.62 -26.42
CA ALA A 495 -19.72 -43.04 -26.40
C ALA A 495 -18.68 -43.86 -25.62
N HIS A 496 -19.03 -45.09 -25.24
CA HIS A 496 -18.06 -46.01 -24.65
C HIS A 496 -16.97 -46.41 -25.67
N ALA A 497 -15.77 -46.76 -25.20
CA ALA A 497 -14.64 -47.11 -26.05
C ALA A 497 -14.86 -48.36 -26.93
N PHE A 498 -15.69 -49.29 -26.45
CA PHE A 498 -16.04 -50.54 -27.14
C PHE A 498 -17.52 -50.85 -26.98
N TYR A 499 -18.03 -51.70 -27.87
CA TYR A 499 -19.44 -52.06 -27.91
C TYR A 499 -19.87 -52.86 -26.66
N ILE A 500 -21.00 -52.47 -26.07
CA ILE A 500 -21.56 -53.03 -24.85
C ILE A 500 -23.03 -53.38 -25.10
N SER A 501 -23.32 -54.67 -25.30
CA SER A 501 -24.62 -55.15 -25.78
C SER A 501 -25.78 -54.94 -24.79
N TRP A 502 -25.53 -54.81 -23.49
CA TRP A 502 -26.61 -54.61 -22.53
C TRP A 502 -27.23 -53.20 -22.59
N TYR A 503 -26.62 -52.26 -23.32
CA TYR A 503 -27.28 -50.99 -23.65
C TYR A 503 -28.29 -51.10 -24.79
N ASP A 504 -28.32 -52.22 -25.52
CA ASP A 504 -29.19 -52.33 -26.70
C ASP A 504 -30.67 -52.40 -26.33
N ARG A 505 -30.98 -52.95 -25.16
CA ARG A 505 -32.35 -53.01 -24.68
C ARG A 505 -32.89 -51.60 -24.41
N PHE A 506 -34.02 -51.27 -25.04
CA PHE A 506 -34.61 -49.93 -25.12
C PHE A 506 -33.71 -48.88 -25.81
N GLY A 507 -32.68 -49.34 -26.52
CA GLY A 507 -31.64 -48.49 -27.08
C GLY A 507 -32.12 -47.51 -28.14
N LEU A 508 -33.25 -47.79 -28.80
CA LEU A 508 -33.89 -46.90 -29.78
C LEU A 508 -35.24 -46.36 -29.26
N GLY A 509 -35.45 -46.36 -27.94
CA GLY A 509 -36.64 -45.78 -27.31
C GLY A 509 -37.95 -46.34 -27.88
N PRO A 510 -38.86 -45.48 -28.40
CA PRO A 510 -40.12 -45.93 -29.02
C PRO A 510 -39.94 -46.91 -30.19
N ASN A 511 -38.77 -46.90 -30.84
CA ASN A 511 -38.45 -47.77 -31.97
C ASN A 511 -37.92 -49.16 -31.54
N GLY A 512 -37.80 -49.41 -30.23
CA GLY A 512 -37.43 -50.71 -29.66
C GLY A 512 -35.94 -50.84 -29.30
N ASP A 513 -35.43 -52.05 -29.43
CA ASP A 513 -34.04 -52.38 -29.09
C ASP A 513 -33.09 -52.01 -30.24
N GLY A 514 -31.88 -51.55 -29.90
CA GLY A 514 -30.84 -51.28 -30.89
C GLY A 514 -29.64 -50.52 -30.34
N GLN A 515 -28.64 -50.34 -31.20
CA GLN A 515 -27.31 -49.89 -30.81
C GLN A 515 -27.11 -48.40 -31.11
N GLY A 516 -26.18 -47.74 -30.40
CA GLY A 516 -25.64 -46.44 -30.79
C GLY A 516 -26.13 -45.23 -29.98
N LEU A 517 -27.09 -45.39 -29.07
CA LEU A 517 -27.52 -44.35 -28.13
C LEU A 517 -27.01 -44.59 -26.70
N ASP A 518 -25.71 -44.78 -26.56
CA ASP A 518 -25.00 -44.81 -25.28
C ASP A 518 -24.34 -43.46 -24.96
N ALA A 519 -24.21 -43.11 -23.68
CA ALA A 519 -23.46 -41.95 -23.23
C ALA A 519 -22.58 -42.36 -22.04
N ALA A 520 -21.27 -42.25 -22.21
CA ALA A 520 -20.26 -42.50 -21.21
C ALA A 520 -19.83 -41.18 -20.57
N ILE A 521 -19.52 -41.23 -19.28
CA ILE A 521 -18.99 -40.11 -18.51
C ILE A 521 -17.76 -40.57 -17.74
N TYR A 522 -16.93 -39.61 -17.37
CA TYR A 522 -15.87 -39.76 -16.39
C TYR A 522 -15.77 -38.43 -15.64
N THR A 523 -15.99 -38.47 -14.33
CA THR A 523 -16.08 -37.28 -13.49
C THR A 523 -14.83 -36.43 -13.64
N GLY A 524 -15.02 -35.13 -13.93
CA GLY A 524 -13.94 -34.17 -14.17
C GLY A 524 -13.26 -34.22 -15.54
N VAL A 525 -13.64 -35.14 -16.45
CA VAL A 525 -13.03 -35.25 -17.79
C VAL A 525 -14.06 -35.29 -18.92
N THR A 526 -14.96 -36.28 -18.94
CA THR A 526 -15.98 -36.42 -19.99
C THR A 526 -17.37 -36.33 -19.39
N ASP A 527 -18.24 -35.56 -20.03
CA ASP A 527 -19.56 -35.25 -19.50
C ASP A 527 -20.67 -35.55 -20.53
N LEU A 528 -21.90 -35.55 -20.04
CA LEU A 528 -23.10 -35.44 -20.86
C LEU A 528 -23.72 -34.08 -20.61
N LYS A 529 -23.84 -33.27 -21.67
CA LYS A 529 -24.45 -31.93 -21.60
C LYS A 529 -25.51 -31.72 -22.66
N PHE A 530 -26.56 -31.01 -22.28
CA PHE A 530 -27.61 -30.57 -23.18
C PHE A 530 -28.26 -29.28 -22.69
N VAL A 531 -28.83 -28.51 -23.62
CA VAL A 531 -29.47 -27.23 -23.31
C VAL A 531 -30.99 -27.40 -23.26
N ASN A 532 -31.64 -26.78 -22.27
CA ASN A 532 -33.08 -26.60 -22.27
C ASN A 532 -33.46 -25.41 -23.15
N ASP A 533 -33.66 -25.63 -24.45
CA ASP A 533 -34.05 -24.60 -25.41
C ASP A 533 -35.57 -24.43 -25.55
N THR A 534 -36.35 -24.95 -24.60
CA THR A 534 -37.82 -25.05 -24.71
C THR A 534 -38.55 -23.76 -24.31
N GLY A 535 -37.84 -22.81 -23.69
CA GLY A 535 -38.41 -21.57 -23.18
C GLY A 535 -39.20 -21.72 -21.87
N ASN A 536 -39.37 -22.94 -21.36
CA ASN A 536 -40.03 -23.24 -20.09
C ASN A 536 -39.15 -24.17 -19.22
N TRP A 537 -39.48 -24.32 -17.94
CA TRP A 537 -38.76 -25.23 -17.06
C TRP A 537 -38.99 -26.68 -17.46
N LEU A 538 -37.96 -27.50 -17.32
CA LEU A 538 -38.07 -28.95 -17.40
C LEU A 538 -37.86 -29.56 -16.02
N LEU A 539 -38.64 -30.60 -15.71
CA LEU A 539 -38.47 -31.42 -14.52
C LEU A 539 -37.98 -32.81 -14.93
N MET A 540 -36.79 -33.18 -14.47
CA MET A 540 -36.25 -34.53 -14.59
C MET A 540 -36.69 -35.38 -13.42
N GLN A 541 -37.30 -36.53 -13.71
CA GLN A 541 -37.66 -37.54 -12.71
C GLN A 541 -36.99 -38.86 -13.03
N SER A 542 -36.58 -39.56 -11.98
CA SER A 542 -35.91 -40.84 -12.09
C SER A 542 -36.76 -41.93 -11.45
N ARG A 543 -37.02 -43.00 -12.20
CA ARG A 543 -37.74 -44.17 -11.70
C ARG A 543 -36.89 -45.41 -11.91
N MET A 544 -36.51 -46.05 -10.81
CA MET A 544 -35.82 -47.33 -10.82
C MET A 544 -36.79 -48.45 -10.43
N ASP A 545 -37.07 -49.34 -11.37
CA ASP A 545 -37.86 -50.55 -11.14
C ASP A 545 -36.91 -51.73 -10.95
N GLU A 546 -36.65 -52.09 -9.70
CA GLU A 546 -35.74 -53.19 -9.37
C GLU A 546 -36.31 -54.57 -9.70
N ALA A 547 -37.65 -54.72 -9.72
CA ALA A 547 -38.30 -55.98 -10.05
C ALA A 547 -38.14 -56.32 -11.53
N ASN A 548 -38.33 -55.32 -12.41
CA ASN A 548 -38.13 -55.46 -13.85
C ASN A 548 -36.69 -55.11 -14.30
N GLN A 549 -35.84 -54.72 -13.34
CA GLN A 549 -34.45 -54.31 -13.55
C GLN A 549 -34.29 -53.23 -14.63
N MET A 550 -35.10 -52.17 -14.54
CA MET A 550 -35.19 -51.08 -15.52
C MET A 550 -35.03 -49.72 -14.85
N LEU A 551 -34.22 -48.85 -15.45
CA LEU A 551 -34.12 -47.44 -15.09
C LEU A 551 -34.84 -46.60 -16.16
N THR A 552 -35.67 -45.66 -15.71
CA THR A 552 -36.37 -44.69 -16.56
C THR A 552 -36.03 -43.28 -16.10
N ILE A 553 -35.68 -42.40 -17.04
CA ILE A 553 -35.55 -40.96 -16.82
C ILE A 553 -36.62 -40.26 -17.64
N GLU A 554 -37.49 -39.52 -16.96
CA GLU A 554 -38.61 -38.81 -17.55
C GLU A 554 -38.35 -37.31 -17.49
N LEU A 555 -38.65 -36.60 -18.58
CA LEU A 555 -38.64 -35.15 -18.64
C LEU A 555 -40.08 -34.66 -18.72
N TYR A 556 -40.50 -33.85 -17.77
CA TYR A 556 -41.80 -33.18 -17.74
C TYR A 556 -41.64 -31.70 -18.05
N GLY A 557 -42.65 -31.11 -18.67
CA GLY A 557 -42.62 -29.71 -19.10
C GLY A 557 -43.90 -29.31 -19.82
N THR A 558 -43.79 -28.28 -20.65
CA THR A 558 -44.83 -27.89 -21.62
C THR A 558 -44.70 -28.74 -22.89
N PRO A 559 -45.80 -29.10 -23.59
CA PRO A 559 -45.72 -29.82 -24.86
C PRO A 559 -44.80 -29.09 -25.84
N LEU A 560 -43.82 -29.81 -26.38
CA LEU A 560 -42.86 -29.21 -27.29
C LEU A 560 -43.44 -29.12 -28.71
N PRO A 561 -43.18 -28.03 -29.45
CA PRO A 561 -43.61 -27.87 -30.84
C PRO A 561 -42.71 -28.67 -31.80
N ARG A 562 -42.10 -29.76 -31.32
CA ARG A 562 -41.16 -30.61 -32.07
C ARG A 562 -41.38 -32.08 -31.73
N GLU A 563 -41.23 -32.93 -32.74
CA GLU A 563 -41.22 -34.39 -32.62
C GLU A 563 -39.87 -34.93 -33.11
N VAL A 564 -39.44 -36.07 -32.57
CA VAL A 564 -38.20 -36.73 -32.96
C VAL A 564 -38.49 -37.94 -33.83
N ARG A 565 -37.90 -37.98 -35.03
CA ARG A 565 -37.84 -39.17 -35.88
C ARG A 565 -36.41 -39.69 -35.94
N LEU A 566 -36.23 -40.97 -35.67
CA LEU A 566 -34.94 -41.65 -35.76
C LEU A 566 -34.77 -42.33 -37.13
N GLU A 567 -33.62 -42.11 -37.76
CA GLU A 567 -33.19 -42.80 -38.97
C GLU A 567 -31.86 -43.55 -38.67
N GLY A 568 -31.84 -44.86 -38.96
CA GLY A 568 -30.74 -45.77 -38.57
C GLY A 568 -31.17 -46.80 -37.52
N PRO A 569 -30.22 -47.42 -36.79
CA PRO A 569 -28.77 -47.24 -36.86
C PRO A 569 -28.15 -47.83 -38.15
N LEU A 570 -27.25 -47.09 -38.79
CA LEU A 570 -26.38 -47.60 -39.85
C LEU A 570 -25.09 -48.13 -39.24
N ILE A 571 -24.87 -49.44 -39.33
CA ILE A 571 -23.63 -50.10 -38.89
C ILE A 571 -22.66 -50.17 -40.06
N SER A 572 -21.42 -49.76 -39.83
CA SER A 572 -20.35 -49.76 -40.84
C SER A 572 -18.99 -50.04 -40.19
N ASN A 573 -17.93 -50.18 -41.01
CA ASN A 573 -16.55 -50.31 -40.55
C ASN A 573 -16.35 -51.40 -39.47
N GLU A 574 -16.90 -52.60 -39.70
CA GLU A 574 -16.75 -53.70 -38.75
C GLU A 574 -15.30 -54.21 -38.75
N VAL A 575 -14.63 -54.12 -37.60
CA VAL A 575 -13.25 -54.53 -37.39
C VAL A 575 -13.22 -55.71 -36.44
N ARG A 576 -12.60 -56.82 -36.85
CA ARG A 576 -12.47 -58.00 -35.98
C ARG A 576 -11.61 -57.68 -34.75
N ALA A 577 -12.00 -58.22 -33.60
CA ALA A 577 -11.21 -58.12 -32.38
C ALA A 577 -9.76 -58.61 -32.59
N PRO A 578 -8.74 -57.96 -32.00
CA PRO A 578 -7.37 -58.44 -32.06
C PRO A 578 -7.25 -59.86 -31.51
N ALA A 579 -6.56 -60.73 -32.25
CA ALA A 579 -6.38 -62.13 -31.85
C ALA A 579 -5.37 -62.30 -30.70
N GLN A 580 -4.38 -61.40 -30.59
CA GLN A 580 -3.37 -61.45 -29.54
C GLN A 580 -3.88 -60.75 -28.27
N PRO A 581 -3.80 -61.42 -27.10
CA PRO A 581 -4.16 -60.79 -25.83
C PRO A 581 -3.13 -59.74 -25.42
N VAL A 582 -3.58 -58.74 -24.66
CA VAL A 582 -2.73 -57.73 -24.03
C VAL A 582 -2.55 -58.10 -22.56
N TYR A 583 -1.31 -58.08 -22.07
CA TYR A 583 -1.00 -58.27 -20.66
C TYR A 583 -0.61 -56.94 -20.03
N ILE A 584 -1.24 -56.61 -18.90
CA ILE A 584 -0.97 -55.41 -18.13
C ILE A 584 -0.50 -55.84 -16.75
N ASP A 585 0.66 -55.35 -16.32
CA ASP A 585 1.19 -55.62 -15.00
C ASP A 585 0.35 -54.90 -13.92
N ASP A 586 0.00 -55.64 -12.87
CA ASP A 586 -0.82 -55.16 -11.76
C ASP A 586 -0.13 -55.50 -10.43
N PRO A 587 0.43 -54.51 -9.71
CA PRO A 587 1.13 -54.75 -8.46
C PRO A 587 0.19 -55.11 -7.30
N THR A 588 -1.13 -54.94 -7.45
CA THR A 588 -2.10 -55.34 -6.41
C THR A 588 -2.42 -56.84 -6.44
N LEU A 589 -2.02 -57.54 -7.50
CA LEU A 589 -2.20 -58.97 -7.64
C LEU A 589 -0.91 -59.71 -7.28
N ALA A 590 -1.06 -60.81 -6.54
CA ALA A 590 0.06 -61.66 -6.14
C ALA A 590 0.89 -62.11 -7.35
N ARG A 591 2.21 -62.11 -7.19
CA ARG A 591 3.15 -62.47 -8.26
C ARG A 591 2.79 -63.81 -8.93
N GLY A 592 2.62 -63.80 -10.24
CA GLY A 592 2.28 -64.98 -11.04
C GLY A 592 0.78 -65.26 -11.19
N MET A 593 -0.08 -64.51 -10.49
CA MET A 593 -1.52 -64.54 -10.73
C MET A 593 -1.85 -63.87 -12.06
N VAL A 594 -2.71 -64.51 -12.86
CA VAL A 594 -3.24 -63.91 -14.10
C VAL A 594 -4.75 -63.86 -14.00
N ARG A 595 -5.35 -62.68 -14.18
CA ARG A 595 -6.80 -62.47 -14.17
C ARG A 595 -7.23 -61.78 -15.45
N GLN A 596 -8.19 -62.35 -16.17
CA GLN A 596 -8.78 -61.65 -17.31
C GLN A 596 -9.64 -60.48 -16.83
N SER A 597 -9.33 -59.27 -17.30
CA SER A 597 -10.11 -58.06 -17.02
C SER A 597 -11.13 -57.79 -18.12
N ASP A 598 -10.74 -57.98 -19.38
CA ASP A 598 -11.57 -57.68 -20.54
C ASP A 598 -11.60 -58.86 -21.52
N VAL A 599 -12.76 -59.03 -22.15
CA VAL A 599 -12.99 -60.02 -23.22
C VAL A 599 -12.96 -59.29 -24.57
N ALA A 600 -12.37 -59.94 -25.56
CA ALA A 600 -12.23 -59.42 -26.91
C ALA A 600 -13.59 -59.09 -27.55
N ARG A 601 -13.68 -57.95 -28.24
CA ARG A 601 -14.90 -57.45 -28.90
C ARG A 601 -14.57 -56.87 -30.27
N ASN A 602 -15.44 -57.12 -31.24
CA ASN A 602 -15.32 -56.49 -32.55
C ASN A 602 -15.60 -54.98 -32.43
N GLY A 603 -14.89 -54.20 -33.24
CA GLY A 603 -15.16 -52.78 -33.44
C GLY A 603 -16.20 -52.58 -34.54
N ARG A 604 -16.86 -51.42 -34.52
CA ARG A 604 -17.79 -50.96 -35.54
C ARG A 604 -18.07 -49.47 -35.37
N ASP A 605 -18.42 -48.81 -36.47
CA ASP A 605 -18.97 -47.46 -36.47
C ASP A 605 -20.50 -47.53 -36.60
N ILE A 606 -21.22 -46.78 -35.77
CA ILE A 606 -22.68 -46.68 -35.77
C ILE A 606 -23.07 -45.23 -36.02
N THR A 607 -23.90 -45.00 -37.02
CA THR A 607 -24.45 -43.67 -37.32
C THR A 607 -25.96 -43.67 -37.12
N ILE A 608 -26.44 -42.71 -36.33
CA ILE A 608 -27.87 -42.44 -36.12
C ILE A 608 -28.13 -41.00 -36.53
N GLN A 609 -29.20 -40.78 -37.30
CA GLN A 609 -29.68 -39.46 -37.63
C GLN A 609 -30.94 -39.17 -36.79
N ARG A 610 -30.91 -38.08 -36.03
CA ARG A 610 -32.06 -37.54 -35.32
C ARG A 610 -32.67 -36.43 -36.18
N VAL A 611 -33.91 -36.62 -36.63
CA VAL A 611 -34.64 -35.63 -37.41
C VAL A 611 -35.68 -34.98 -36.52
N LEU A 612 -35.63 -33.66 -36.41
CA LEU A 612 -36.59 -32.86 -35.66
C LEU A 612 -37.69 -32.39 -36.62
N LEU A 613 -38.94 -32.69 -36.29
CA LEU A 613 -40.12 -32.35 -37.10
C LEU A 613 -41.01 -31.37 -36.34
N SER A 614 -41.57 -30.37 -37.01
CA SER A 614 -42.64 -29.52 -36.48
C SER A 614 -43.81 -29.51 -37.46
N ASN A 615 -45.00 -29.90 -37.00
CA ASN A 615 -46.18 -30.08 -37.86
C ASN A 615 -45.91 -30.93 -39.12
N GLY A 616 -45.06 -31.96 -38.98
CA GLY A 616 -44.64 -32.86 -40.06
C GLY A 616 -43.53 -32.34 -40.98
N ALA A 617 -43.09 -31.09 -40.84
CA ALA A 617 -41.97 -30.51 -41.61
C ALA A 617 -40.64 -30.65 -40.84
N GLU A 618 -39.55 -30.99 -41.53
CA GLU A 618 -38.21 -31.03 -40.93
C GLU A 618 -37.73 -29.62 -40.57
N ILE A 619 -37.43 -29.43 -39.28
CA ILE A 619 -36.91 -28.17 -38.72
C ILE A 619 -35.43 -28.27 -38.32
N GLY A 620 -34.88 -29.47 -38.25
CA GLY A 620 -33.49 -29.70 -37.87
C GLY A 620 -33.09 -31.16 -37.97
N ARG A 621 -31.78 -31.40 -37.98
CA ARG A 621 -31.19 -32.74 -38.08
C ARG A 621 -29.85 -32.80 -37.38
N ASP A 622 -29.66 -33.83 -36.56
CA ASP A 622 -28.40 -34.12 -35.89
C ASP A 622 -27.86 -35.49 -36.31
N THR A 623 -26.54 -35.57 -36.50
CA THR A 623 -25.85 -36.84 -36.77
C THR A 623 -25.08 -37.29 -35.53
N PHE A 624 -25.44 -38.44 -34.98
CA PHE A 624 -24.73 -39.10 -33.89
C PHE A 624 -23.87 -40.23 -34.44
N VAL A 625 -22.54 -40.07 -34.36
CA VAL A 625 -21.58 -41.10 -34.76
C VAL A 625 -20.93 -41.71 -33.52
N THR A 626 -21.06 -43.02 -33.37
CA THR A 626 -20.39 -43.79 -32.32
C THR A 626 -19.34 -44.69 -32.96
N ARG A 627 -18.09 -44.58 -32.51
CA ARG A 627 -16.98 -45.45 -32.94
C ARG A 627 -16.59 -46.40 -31.82
N PHE A 628 -16.99 -47.66 -31.95
CA PHE A 628 -16.54 -48.71 -31.06
C PHE A 628 -15.25 -49.30 -31.58
N ARG A 629 -14.19 -49.25 -30.77
CA ARG A 629 -12.88 -49.83 -31.11
C ARG A 629 -12.97 -51.36 -31.02
N ALA A 630 -12.21 -52.03 -31.88
CA ALA A 630 -11.95 -53.44 -31.69
C ALA A 630 -11.11 -53.61 -30.41
N TRP A 631 -11.61 -54.42 -29.48
CA TRP A 631 -11.06 -54.57 -28.14
C TRP A 631 -10.38 -55.94 -28.00
N PRO A 632 -9.14 -56.03 -27.51
CA PRO A 632 -8.47 -57.31 -27.30
C PRO A 632 -8.97 -58.01 -26.02
N ASN A 633 -8.57 -59.27 -25.84
CA ASN A 633 -8.58 -59.86 -24.50
C ASN A 633 -7.50 -59.17 -23.67
N ILE A 634 -7.83 -58.74 -22.45
CA ILE A 634 -6.86 -58.10 -21.55
C ILE A 634 -6.71 -58.94 -20.29
N PHE A 635 -5.47 -59.28 -19.96
CA PHE A 635 -5.11 -60.05 -18.77
C PHE A 635 -4.23 -59.20 -17.85
N LEU A 636 -4.64 -59.10 -16.60
CA LEU A 636 -3.85 -58.50 -15.53
C LEU A 636 -2.87 -59.55 -15.01
N ARG A 637 -1.58 -59.22 -14.95
CA ARG A 637 -0.53 -60.10 -14.44
C ARG A 637 0.03 -59.54 -13.13
N GLY A 638 -0.09 -60.32 -12.06
CA GLY A 638 0.42 -59.96 -10.75
C GLY A 638 1.94 -59.89 -10.73
N THR A 639 2.47 -58.77 -10.25
CA THR A 639 3.92 -58.53 -10.15
C THR A 639 4.48 -58.59 -8.73
N GLY A 640 3.63 -58.68 -7.69
CA GLY A 640 4.09 -58.90 -6.32
C GLY A 640 3.30 -58.12 -5.29
#